data_AF-A0A936HUA1-F1
#
_entry.id   AF-A0A936HUA1-F1
#
_cell.length_a   1.000
_cell.length_b   1.000
_cell.length_c   1.000
_cell.angle_alpha   90.00
_cell.angle_beta   90.00
_cell.angle_gamma   90.00
#
_symmetry.space_group_name_H-M   'P 1'
#
loop_
_entity.id
_entity.type
_entity.pdbx_description
1 polymer ?
#
loop_
_entity_poly.entity_id
_entity_poly.type
_entity_poly.pdbx_seq_one_letter_code
_entity_poly.pdbx_strand_id
1 'polypeptide(L)'
;MWSLFQLLDDDCVLGILDVGASLIHAPPYAKLVAANRARLVGFEPDPVECEKLNLHFGGAHRFYPFFIGDGKEATYHQTNWVATGSLYEPDTPLLEKFANLAEVVTPEAQIRVATTRLDDIADLGDIDFFKIDVQGSELNIFRNARSVLEQTLVIQTEVSFVEMYKDLPLFSDVDSFLRANGFRYHRIDGFGTRPFRSPPAPVLMGKRQQQLWSDAIYVKDWMRLDRLPPAKLRKYAAIVHDLFDSYDLAQAVLVEHDRQTGQRLADRYARRFGIAAPDGTSPGVARPDPAAGPDDEMLIETGAGLIYSAPATLACISTFALLEQERWFEIEADFLDRYLADGMTVIDVGANIGLYAVPMATAVGVDGRVFAYEPGTANRRHLERNIELNGLGNVDVSSCALSNYEGTAALNIDASGELNSIVAADADLSTTESVAVTTLDAEMERTRWTSIDFVKIDAEGQEARIVAGSRRFLQDFSPLIMYEVKHDEDTRGEQLRWTFAALGYETYRLLGDGSMLVPVACDERLDVFQLHLFAAKPDRAQKLAASGLLALSIGSPVLADSERAKALAAMLNQPYARSFEISLDDIEPCPFSDALARLCRQSLPGWPGAGTALRDAGSGLPRPQRVLRGQCQPCRSGDPGQGRQRPGIPPDKHCGPEPGCADVRNCDRPSILSGVATLRNSRSRRHAGSLVQGCRIRAVGTQSHPFVAVRIRHVPARGAEVAMRR
;
A
#
# COMPACT_ATOMS: atom_id res chain seq x y z
N MET A 1 -16.30 -14.84 -11.30
CA MET A 1 -16.84 -13.79 -12.19
C MET A 1 -17.57 -14.45 -13.36
N TRP A 2 -18.03 -13.65 -14.33
CA TRP A 2 -18.28 -14.11 -15.70
C TRP A 2 -16.91 -14.27 -16.42
N SER A 3 -16.88 -14.69 -17.68
CA SER A 3 -15.63 -14.89 -18.45
C SER A 3 -15.58 -14.02 -19.70
N LEU A 4 -14.41 -13.47 -20.07
CA LEU A 4 -14.30 -12.55 -21.20
C LEU A 4 -14.68 -13.20 -22.53
N PHE A 5 -14.47 -14.51 -22.68
CA PHE A 5 -14.91 -15.28 -23.85
C PHE A 5 -16.42 -15.20 -24.13
N GLN A 6 -17.24 -14.71 -23.19
CA GLN A 6 -18.65 -14.39 -23.44
C GLN A 6 -18.90 -13.10 -24.26
N LEU A 7 -17.84 -12.34 -24.58
CA LEU A 7 -17.86 -11.16 -25.45
C LEU A 7 -16.96 -11.31 -26.69
N LEU A 8 -16.15 -12.37 -26.74
CA LEU A 8 -15.24 -12.69 -27.83
C LEU A 8 -15.85 -13.78 -28.72
N ASP A 9 -15.58 -13.69 -30.01
CA ASP A 9 -16.05 -14.67 -30.99
C ASP A 9 -15.42 -16.05 -30.75
N ASP A 10 -16.01 -17.11 -31.32
CA ASP A 10 -15.54 -18.49 -31.16
C ASP A 10 -14.19 -18.76 -31.88
N ASP A 11 -13.70 -17.83 -32.72
CA ASP A 11 -12.36 -17.87 -33.32
C ASP A 11 -11.25 -17.59 -32.29
N CYS A 12 -11.59 -16.97 -31.15
CA CYS A 12 -10.64 -16.63 -30.12
C CYS A 12 -10.31 -17.86 -29.26
N VAL A 13 -9.24 -18.55 -29.66
CA VAL A 13 -8.60 -19.67 -28.93
C VAL A 13 -7.17 -19.29 -28.56
N LEU A 14 -6.80 -19.50 -27.30
CA LEU A 14 -5.45 -19.23 -26.78
C LEU A 14 -4.50 -20.39 -27.09
N GLY A 15 -3.26 -20.09 -27.45
CA GLY A 15 -2.14 -21.02 -27.31
C GLY A 15 -1.54 -20.92 -25.92
N ILE A 16 -1.53 -22.05 -25.20
CA ILE A 16 -0.94 -22.15 -23.87
C ILE A 16 0.26 -23.08 -23.91
N LEU A 17 1.36 -22.62 -23.33
CA LEU A 17 2.57 -23.40 -23.07
C LEU A 17 2.68 -23.66 -21.56
N ASP A 18 2.83 -24.92 -21.16
CA ASP A 18 3.04 -25.32 -19.76
C ASP A 18 4.31 -26.16 -19.63
N VAL A 19 5.39 -25.53 -19.16
CA VAL A 19 6.65 -26.22 -18.87
C VAL A 19 6.67 -26.57 -17.37
N GLY A 20 6.84 -27.86 -17.05
CA GLY A 20 6.58 -28.39 -15.71
C GLY A 20 5.09 -28.65 -15.46
N ALA A 21 4.43 -29.28 -16.43
CA ALA A 21 3.00 -29.59 -16.35
C ALA A 21 2.76 -30.75 -15.40
N SER A 22 1.78 -30.63 -14.48
CA SER A 22 1.49 -31.67 -13.49
C SER A 22 0.00 -31.84 -13.25
N LEU A 23 -0.41 -33.06 -12.84
CA LEU A 23 -1.78 -33.38 -12.40
C LEU A 23 -1.97 -33.24 -10.87
N ILE A 24 -0.93 -32.90 -10.10
CA ILE A 24 -1.00 -32.77 -8.64
C ILE A 24 -1.93 -31.60 -8.24
N HIS A 25 -1.93 -30.52 -9.02
CA HIS A 25 -2.76 -29.35 -8.83
C HIS A 25 -3.48 -28.98 -10.13
N ALA A 26 -4.68 -28.42 -10.03
CA ALA A 26 -5.41 -27.94 -11.21
C ALA A 26 -4.72 -26.66 -11.72
N PRO A 27 -4.23 -26.62 -12.97
CA PRO A 27 -3.56 -25.43 -13.49
C PRO A 27 -4.53 -24.24 -13.63
N PRO A 28 -4.05 -22.99 -13.55
CA PRO A 28 -4.91 -21.80 -13.60
C PRO A 28 -5.79 -21.75 -14.85
N TYR A 29 -5.26 -22.23 -15.98
CA TYR A 29 -5.94 -22.27 -17.27
C TYR A 29 -6.96 -23.41 -17.44
N ALA A 30 -7.14 -24.31 -16.47
CA ALA A 30 -7.97 -25.52 -16.63
C ALA A 30 -9.41 -25.24 -17.09
N LYS A 31 -10.00 -24.12 -16.65
CA LYS A 31 -11.35 -23.69 -17.07
C LYS A 31 -11.42 -23.32 -18.56
N LEU A 32 -10.35 -22.74 -19.12
CA LEU A 32 -10.29 -22.35 -20.54
C LEU A 32 -10.14 -23.57 -21.44
N VAL A 33 -9.36 -24.57 -21.00
CA VAL A 33 -9.25 -25.87 -21.68
C VAL A 33 -10.60 -26.60 -21.66
N ALA A 34 -11.26 -26.70 -20.50
CA ALA A 34 -12.58 -27.32 -20.40
C ALA A 34 -13.68 -26.62 -21.21
N ALA A 35 -13.50 -25.32 -21.52
CA ALA A 35 -14.38 -24.53 -22.38
C ALA A 35 -14.02 -24.58 -23.88
N ASN A 36 -13.02 -25.36 -24.29
CA ASN A 36 -12.44 -25.37 -25.65
C ASN A 36 -11.93 -24.00 -26.12
N ARG A 37 -11.51 -23.13 -25.18
CA ARG A 37 -10.95 -21.80 -25.46
C ARG A 37 -9.42 -21.75 -25.42
N ALA A 38 -8.76 -22.89 -25.22
CA ALA A 38 -7.31 -23.01 -25.25
C ALA A 38 -6.84 -24.30 -25.95
N ARG A 39 -5.76 -24.19 -26.72
CA ARG A 39 -4.89 -25.29 -27.16
C ARG A 39 -3.71 -25.33 -26.21
N LEU A 40 -3.31 -26.51 -25.74
CA LEU A 40 -2.25 -26.67 -24.75
C LEU A 40 -1.11 -27.51 -25.33
N VAL A 41 0.11 -27.00 -25.20
CA VAL A 41 1.34 -27.77 -25.35
C VAL A 41 2.07 -27.78 -24.02
N GLY A 42 2.42 -28.95 -23.50
CA GLY A 42 3.03 -29.08 -22.19
C GLY A 42 4.25 -30.00 -22.14
N PHE A 43 5.00 -29.89 -21.05
CA PHE A 43 6.23 -30.67 -20.83
C PHE A 43 6.30 -31.18 -19.41
N GLU A 44 6.46 -32.49 -19.30
CA GLU A 44 6.64 -33.25 -18.06
C GLU A 44 7.72 -34.29 -18.38
N PRO A 45 8.96 -34.15 -17.88
CA PRO A 45 10.07 -35.02 -18.27
C PRO A 45 9.89 -36.50 -17.89
N ASP A 46 9.07 -36.84 -16.88
CA ASP A 46 8.75 -38.23 -16.59
C ASP A 46 7.81 -38.82 -17.68
N PRO A 47 8.22 -39.88 -18.41
CA PRO A 47 7.41 -40.41 -19.50
C PRO A 47 6.03 -40.96 -19.07
N VAL A 48 5.90 -41.44 -17.82
CA VAL A 48 4.68 -42.02 -17.28
C VAL A 48 3.70 -40.93 -16.86
N GLU A 49 4.17 -39.87 -16.20
CA GLU A 49 3.33 -38.69 -15.89
C GLU A 49 2.94 -37.94 -17.17
N CYS A 50 3.86 -37.84 -18.14
CA CYS A 50 3.59 -37.28 -19.47
C CYS A 50 2.53 -38.06 -20.26
N GLU A 51 2.54 -39.41 -20.20
CA GLU A 51 1.49 -40.22 -20.80
C GLU A 51 0.13 -40.00 -20.10
N LYS A 52 0.10 -39.91 -18.77
CA LYS A 52 -1.12 -39.56 -18.02
C LYS A 52 -1.68 -38.20 -18.41
N LEU A 53 -0.84 -37.19 -18.62
CA LEU A 53 -1.26 -35.86 -19.09
C LEU A 53 -1.89 -35.93 -20.49
N ASN A 54 -1.24 -36.62 -21.43
CA ASN A 54 -1.79 -36.84 -22.77
C ASN A 54 -3.15 -37.59 -22.74
N LEU A 55 -3.30 -38.59 -21.85
CA LEU A 55 -4.55 -39.31 -21.65
C LEU A 55 -5.64 -38.46 -20.97
N HIS A 56 -5.26 -37.57 -20.05
CA HIS A 56 -6.19 -36.72 -19.31
C HIS A 56 -6.80 -35.62 -20.18
N PHE A 57 -5.97 -34.89 -20.92
CA PHE A 57 -6.41 -33.76 -21.75
C PHE A 57 -6.89 -34.18 -23.14
N GLY A 58 -6.38 -35.28 -23.70
CA GLY A 58 -6.79 -35.80 -25.00
C GLY A 58 -6.22 -35.04 -26.20
N GLY A 59 -6.53 -35.53 -27.40
CA GLY A 59 -5.77 -35.25 -28.63
C GLY A 59 -5.82 -33.82 -29.21
N ALA A 60 -6.58 -32.89 -28.63
CA ALA A 60 -6.49 -31.46 -28.96
C ALA A 60 -5.32 -30.75 -28.24
N HIS A 61 -4.70 -31.45 -27.29
CA HIS A 61 -3.58 -31.00 -26.47
C HIS A 61 -2.41 -31.98 -26.65
N ARG A 62 -1.19 -31.54 -26.33
CA ARG A 62 0.00 -32.38 -26.53
C ARG A 62 1.03 -32.18 -25.43
N PHE A 63 1.46 -33.28 -24.81
CA PHE A 63 2.54 -33.26 -23.83
C PHE A 63 3.75 -34.06 -24.34
N TYR A 64 4.95 -33.57 -24.08
CA TYR A 64 6.20 -34.20 -24.49
C TYR A 64 7.08 -34.54 -23.27
N PRO A 65 7.74 -35.71 -23.25
CA PRO A 65 8.61 -36.14 -22.15
C PRO A 65 10.03 -35.56 -22.29
N PHE A 66 10.12 -34.23 -22.34
CA PHE A 66 11.37 -33.51 -22.57
C PHE A 66 11.74 -32.65 -21.36
N PHE A 67 13.00 -32.71 -20.94
CA PHE A 67 13.60 -31.63 -20.18
C PHE A 67 13.77 -30.43 -21.11
N ILE A 68 13.21 -29.28 -20.74
CA ILE A 68 13.35 -28.05 -21.52
C ILE A 68 14.54 -27.25 -21.00
N GLY A 69 15.32 -26.65 -21.90
CA GLY A 69 16.57 -25.98 -21.56
C GLY A 69 17.30 -25.40 -22.77
N ASP A 70 18.63 -25.46 -22.77
CA ASP A 70 19.49 -24.84 -23.79
C ASP A 70 19.90 -25.77 -24.94
N GLY A 71 19.36 -26.99 -24.98
CA GLY A 71 19.65 -28.00 -26.01
C GLY A 71 20.90 -28.85 -25.73
N LYS A 72 21.52 -28.71 -24.55
CA LYS A 72 22.70 -29.49 -24.15
C LYS A 72 22.36 -30.56 -23.11
N GLU A 73 23.33 -31.42 -22.83
CA GLU A 73 23.27 -32.32 -21.67
C GLU A 73 23.39 -31.53 -20.36
N ALA A 74 22.53 -31.86 -19.39
CA ALA A 74 22.52 -31.32 -18.04
C ALA A 74 22.54 -32.47 -17.01
N THR A 75 22.76 -32.12 -15.73
CA THR A 75 22.56 -33.04 -14.61
C THR A 75 21.22 -32.71 -13.98
N TYR A 76 20.29 -33.66 -13.95
CA TYR A 76 19.06 -33.56 -13.16
C TYR A 76 19.33 -34.11 -11.76
N HIS A 77 19.08 -33.29 -10.75
CA HIS A 77 19.18 -33.61 -9.33
C HIS A 77 17.81 -34.03 -8.83
N GLN A 78 17.55 -35.34 -8.86
CA GLN A 78 16.32 -35.92 -8.33
C GLN A 78 16.34 -35.89 -6.80
N THR A 79 15.25 -35.43 -6.21
CA THR A 79 15.02 -35.36 -4.76
C THR A 79 13.95 -36.36 -4.32
N ASN A 80 13.82 -36.53 -2.99
CA ASN A 80 12.82 -37.37 -2.34
C ASN A 80 11.35 -36.92 -2.52
N TRP A 81 11.13 -35.76 -3.14
CA TRP A 81 9.81 -35.30 -3.53
C TRP A 81 9.87 -34.76 -4.96
N VAL A 82 9.19 -35.43 -5.89
CA VAL A 82 9.40 -35.22 -7.35
C VAL A 82 9.28 -33.76 -7.78
N ALA A 83 8.39 -32.99 -7.15
CA ALA A 83 8.17 -31.57 -7.44
C ALA A 83 9.32 -30.63 -6.97
N THR A 84 10.37 -31.13 -6.32
CA THR A 84 11.57 -30.34 -5.93
C THR A 84 12.84 -30.79 -6.66
N GLY A 85 12.71 -31.64 -7.68
CA GLY A 85 13.82 -31.98 -8.56
C GLY A 85 14.19 -30.80 -9.47
N SER A 86 15.49 -30.56 -9.67
CA SER A 86 15.99 -29.41 -10.46
C SER A 86 17.19 -29.79 -11.33
N LEU A 87 17.52 -28.96 -12.32
CA LEU A 87 18.81 -29.02 -13.03
C LEU A 87 19.95 -28.36 -12.24
N TYR A 88 19.63 -27.73 -11.10
CA TYR A 88 20.58 -27.16 -10.15
C TYR A 88 20.75 -28.06 -8.91
N GLU A 89 21.91 -28.03 -8.27
CA GLU A 89 22.18 -28.83 -7.08
C GLU A 89 21.54 -28.17 -5.84
N PRO A 90 20.72 -28.87 -5.02
CA PRO A 90 20.17 -28.30 -3.79
C PRO A 90 21.24 -27.75 -2.82
N ASP A 91 21.04 -26.55 -2.27
CA ASP A 91 21.94 -25.97 -1.27
C ASP A 91 21.55 -26.41 0.15
N THR A 92 21.88 -27.66 0.49
CA THR A 92 21.55 -28.25 1.81
C THR A 92 21.93 -27.35 3.00
N PRO A 93 23.13 -26.72 3.09
CA PRO A 93 23.45 -25.72 4.11
C PRO A 93 22.45 -24.56 4.30
N LEU A 94 21.83 -24.08 3.24
CA LEU A 94 20.78 -23.04 3.27
C LEU A 94 19.41 -23.66 3.59
N LEU A 95 19.06 -24.77 2.94
CA LEU A 95 17.78 -25.46 3.14
C LEU A 95 17.60 -25.90 4.61
N GLU A 96 18.68 -26.32 5.28
CA GLU A 96 18.71 -26.66 6.71
C GLU A 96 18.49 -25.47 7.67
N LYS A 97 18.46 -24.23 7.18
CA LYS A 97 18.09 -23.06 7.98
C LYS A 97 16.59 -22.95 8.20
N PHE A 98 15.78 -23.60 7.37
CA PHE A 98 14.33 -23.51 7.38
C PHE A 98 13.68 -24.82 7.86
N ALA A 99 12.50 -24.73 8.45
CA ALA A 99 11.77 -25.92 8.90
C ALA A 99 11.02 -26.59 7.73
N ASN A 100 11.14 -27.90 7.59
CA ASN A 100 10.45 -28.70 6.56
C ASN A 100 10.78 -28.19 5.14
N LEU A 101 12.07 -28.01 4.88
CA LEU A 101 12.61 -27.62 3.58
C LEU A 101 13.72 -28.58 3.15
N ALA A 102 14.80 -28.71 3.92
CA ALA A 102 15.80 -29.77 3.71
C ALA A 102 15.16 -31.18 3.67
N GLU A 103 14.13 -31.41 4.50
CA GLU A 103 13.40 -32.68 4.58
C GLU A 103 12.58 -33.03 3.31
N VAL A 104 12.28 -32.05 2.43
CA VAL A 104 11.50 -32.23 1.18
C VAL A 104 12.30 -31.93 -0.10
N VAL A 105 13.57 -31.56 0.04
CA VAL A 105 14.54 -31.35 -1.05
C VAL A 105 15.80 -32.20 -0.79
N THR A 106 15.63 -33.39 -0.20
CA THR A 106 16.74 -34.30 0.07
C THR A 106 17.17 -34.98 -1.25
N PRO A 107 18.42 -34.83 -1.72
CA PRO A 107 18.86 -35.45 -2.97
C PRO A 107 18.88 -36.98 -2.89
N GLU A 108 18.33 -37.65 -3.90
CA GLU A 108 18.32 -39.12 -4.02
C GLU A 108 19.21 -39.62 -5.17
N ALA A 109 19.21 -38.93 -6.31
CA ALA A 109 19.97 -39.35 -7.49
C ALA A 109 20.43 -38.15 -8.34
N GLN A 110 21.50 -38.37 -9.11
CA GLN A 110 21.94 -37.47 -10.18
C GLN A 110 21.85 -38.20 -11.50
N ILE A 111 21.07 -37.67 -12.44
CA ILE A 111 20.76 -38.30 -13.73
C ILE A 111 21.28 -37.39 -14.84
N ARG A 112 22.06 -37.93 -15.78
CA ARG A 112 22.46 -37.21 -17.00
C ARG A 112 21.25 -37.16 -17.94
N VAL A 113 20.81 -35.96 -18.30
CA VAL A 113 19.62 -35.74 -19.14
C VAL A 113 19.97 -34.84 -20.33
N ALA A 114 19.32 -35.06 -21.47
CA ALA A 114 19.41 -34.16 -22.62
C ALA A 114 18.28 -33.13 -22.54
N THR A 115 18.61 -31.84 -22.62
CA THR A 115 17.60 -30.77 -22.68
C THR A 115 17.22 -30.46 -24.13
N THR A 116 16.03 -29.91 -24.34
CA THR A 116 15.50 -29.48 -25.64
C THR A 116 15.16 -28.00 -25.59
N ARG A 117 15.53 -27.22 -26.61
CA ARG A 117 15.11 -25.80 -26.70
C ARG A 117 13.69 -25.72 -27.22
N LEU A 118 12.88 -24.81 -26.68
CA LEU A 118 11.51 -24.61 -27.17
C LEU A 118 11.50 -24.21 -28.65
N ASP A 119 12.41 -23.34 -29.08
CA ASP A 119 12.51 -22.87 -30.47
C ASP A 119 12.84 -23.99 -31.49
N ASP A 120 13.26 -25.19 -31.05
CA ASP A 120 13.53 -26.34 -31.93
C ASP A 120 12.30 -27.28 -32.12
N ILE A 121 11.20 -27.03 -31.43
CA ILE A 121 10.01 -27.92 -31.42
C ILE A 121 8.99 -27.46 -32.47
N ALA A 122 8.92 -28.19 -33.58
CA ALA A 122 8.13 -27.82 -34.77
C ALA A 122 6.61 -27.60 -34.51
N ASP A 123 6.02 -28.34 -33.58
CA ASP A 123 4.57 -28.36 -33.34
C ASP A 123 4.09 -27.37 -32.24
N LEU A 124 4.95 -26.47 -31.76
CA LEU A 124 4.56 -25.52 -30.70
C LEU A 124 3.39 -24.62 -31.09
N GLY A 125 3.32 -24.14 -32.35
CA GLY A 125 2.31 -23.19 -32.82
C GLY A 125 2.38 -21.81 -32.14
N ASP A 126 1.37 -20.95 -32.38
CA ASP A 126 1.25 -19.64 -31.72
C ASP A 126 1.03 -19.82 -30.21
N ILE A 127 1.84 -19.15 -29.38
CA ILE A 127 1.76 -19.14 -27.92
C ILE A 127 1.37 -17.74 -27.45
N ASP A 128 0.37 -17.68 -26.57
CA ASP A 128 -0.18 -16.45 -25.99
C ASP A 128 0.08 -16.37 -24.48
N PHE A 129 -0.07 -17.49 -23.78
CA PHE A 129 0.22 -17.63 -22.35
C PHE A 129 1.28 -18.70 -22.12
N PHE A 130 2.32 -18.37 -21.36
CA PHE A 130 3.42 -19.27 -21.04
C PHE A 130 3.52 -19.42 -19.52
N LYS A 131 3.05 -20.55 -19.00
CA LYS A 131 3.27 -20.97 -17.61
C LYS A 131 4.54 -21.82 -17.54
N ILE A 132 5.39 -21.56 -16.56
CA ILE A 132 6.62 -22.32 -16.32
C ILE A 132 6.91 -22.44 -14.82
N ASP A 133 7.20 -23.66 -14.39
CA ASP A 133 7.61 -24.01 -13.03
C ASP A 133 8.53 -25.24 -13.15
N VAL A 134 9.84 -25.01 -13.06
CA VAL A 134 10.88 -26.05 -13.21
C VAL A 134 12.01 -25.85 -12.20
N GLN A 135 11.66 -25.33 -11.02
CA GLN A 135 12.52 -25.26 -9.84
C GLN A 135 13.90 -24.64 -10.13
N GLY A 136 13.94 -23.51 -10.84
CA GLY A 136 15.14 -22.66 -11.04
C GLY A 136 15.68 -22.58 -12.46
N SER A 137 15.21 -23.41 -13.39
CA SER A 137 15.71 -23.42 -14.79
C SER A 137 15.03 -22.40 -15.71
N GLU A 138 14.12 -21.58 -15.19
CA GLU A 138 13.26 -20.67 -15.95
C GLU A 138 14.08 -19.70 -16.82
N LEU A 139 15.12 -19.07 -16.24
CA LEU A 139 15.98 -18.13 -16.97
C LEU A 139 16.81 -18.80 -18.07
N ASN A 140 17.25 -20.05 -17.87
CA ASN A 140 17.95 -20.81 -18.91
C ASN A 140 17.02 -21.05 -20.11
N ILE A 141 15.78 -21.42 -19.83
CA ILE A 141 14.75 -21.70 -20.83
C ILE A 141 14.37 -20.41 -21.58
N PHE A 142 14.10 -19.31 -20.87
CA PHE A 142 13.79 -18.02 -21.49
C PHE A 142 14.90 -17.53 -22.42
N ARG A 143 16.18 -17.70 -22.04
CA ARG A 143 17.33 -17.36 -22.91
C ARG A 143 17.39 -18.17 -24.22
N ASN A 144 16.70 -19.31 -24.30
CA ASN A 144 16.70 -20.23 -25.44
C ASN A 144 15.32 -20.44 -26.08
N ALA A 145 14.35 -19.58 -25.76
CA ALA A 145 12.96 -19.62 -26.22
C ALA A 145 12.55 -18.27 -26.87
N ARG A 146 13.43 -17.71 -27.70
CA ARG A 146 13.27 -16.35 -28.22
C ARG A 146 12.02 -16.23 -29.09
N SER A 147 11.76 -17.19 -29.98
CA SER A 147 10.60 -17.14 -30.87
C SER A 147 9.28 -17.22 -30.10
N VAL A 148 9.25 -18.02 -29.03
CA VAL A 148 8.12 -18.14 -28.10
C VAL A 148 7.90 -16.82 -27.34
N LEU A 149 8.96 -16.23 -26.79
CA LEU A 149 8.89 -14.95 -26.06
C LEU A 149 8.44 -13.78 -26.95
N GLU A 150 8.82 -13.75 -28.22
CA GLU A 150 8.37 -12.73 -29.18
C GLU A 150 6.83 -12.77 -29.34
N GLN A 151 6.22 -13.97 -29.41
CA GLN A 151 4.77 -14.17 -29.59
C GLN A 151 3.94 -14.09 -28.29
N THR A 152 4.53 -14.48 -27.16
CA THR A 152 3.86 -14.58 -25.85
C THR A 152 3.37 -13.22 -25.36
N LEU A 153 2.18 -13.20 -24.76
CA LEU A 153 1.50 -12.03 -24.21
C LEU A 153 1.60 -11.95 -22.69
N VAL A 154 1.54 -13.10 -22.02
CA VAL A 154 1.63 -13.21 -20.55
C VAL A 154 2.48 -14.42 -20.18
N ILE A 155 3.30 -14.26 -19.16
CA ILE A 155 4.15 -15.29 -18.56
C ILE A 155 3.77 -15.43 -17.09
N GLN A 156 3.56 -16.66 -16.63
CA GLN A 156 3.58 -17.01 -15.21
C GLN A 156 4.83 -17.86 -14.98
N THR A 157 5.69 -17.45 -14.06
CA THR A 157 6.97 -18.11 -13.79
C THR A 157 7.21 -18.21 -12.30
N GLU A 158 7.63 -19.37 -11.81
CA GLU A 158 8.24 -19.43 -10.48
C GLU A 158 9.51 -18.55 -10.47
N VAL A 159 9.74 -17.87 -9.35
CA VAL A 159 10.94 -17.07 -9.07
C VAL A 159 11.38 -17.28 -7.63
N SER A 160 12.70 -17.34 -7.39
CA SER A 160 13.25 -17.47 -6.05
C SER A 160 13.84 -16.16 -5.52
N PHE A 161 13.66 -15.91 -4.23
CA PHE A 161 14.24 -14.80 -3.47
C PHE A 161 15.49 -15.21 -2.67
N VAL A 162 15.74 -16.51 -2.54
CA VAL A 162 16.97 -17.07 -1.96
C VAL A 162 17.49 -18.24 -2.79
N GLU A 163 18.78 -18.52 -2.69
CA GLU A 163 19.46 -19.52 -3.51
C GLU A 163 19.21 -20.94 -2.97
N MET A 164 17.98 -21.46 -3.12
CA MET A 164 17.57 -22.79 -2.64
C MET A 164 18.34 -23.95 -3.32
N TYR A 165 18.84 -23.68 -4.52
CA TYR A 165 19.73 -24.54 -5.29
C TYR A 165 20.93 -23.68 -5.69
N LYS A 166 22.14 -24.23 -5.70
CA LYS A 166 23.39 -23.51 -5.95
C LYS A 166 23.42 -22.91 -7.36
N ASP A 167 23.93 -21.69 -7.48
CA ASP A 167 24.02 -20.92 -8.73
C ASP A 167 22.65 -20.66 -9.41
N LEU A 168 21.53 -20.80 -8.67
CA LEU A 168 20.17 -20.55 -9.16
C LEU A 168 19.93 -19.05 -9.41
N PRO A 169 19.43 -18.65 -10.60
CA PRO A 169 19.07 -17.26 -10.87
C PRO A 169 17.90 -16.77 -10.01
N LEU A 170 18.09 -15.63 -9.34
CA LEU A 170 17.06 -15.08 -8.45
C LEU A 170 16.02 -14.25 -9.23
N PHE A 171 14.96 -13.85 -8.54
CA PHE A 171 13.90 -12.97 -9.06
C PHE A 171 14.46 -11.76 -9.85
N SER A 172 15.52 -11.12 -9.35
CA SER A 172 16.17 -9.98 -10.01
C SER A 172 16.75 -10.31 -11.38
N ASP A 173 17.27 -11.53 -11.58
CA ASP A 173 17.85 -11.97 -12.85
C ASP A 173 16.75 -12.28 -13.87
N VAL A 174 15.65 -12.90 -13.41
CA VAL A 174 14.46 -13.19 -14.23
C VAL A 174 13.75 -11.89 -14.63
N ASP A 175 13.49 -10.97 -13.69
CA ASP A 175 12.86 -9.67 -13.95
C ASP A 175 13.69 -8.84 -14.94
N SER A 176 15.00 -8.74 -14.71
CA SER A 176 15.91 -8.02 -15.60
C SER A 176 15.88 -8.56 -17.03
N PHE A 177 15.87 -9.90 -17.18
CA PHE A 177 15.79 -10.53 -18.49
C PHE A 177 14.43 -10.31 -19.17
N LEU A 178 13.31 -10.55 -18.48
CA LEU A 178 11.98 -10.42 -19.05
C LEU A 178 11.67 -8.95 -19.43
N ARG A 179 12.11 -7.98 -18.62
CA ARG A 179 12.02 -6.55 -18.98
C ARG A 179 12.81 -6.20 -20.24
N ALA A 180 14.04 -6.72 -20.37
CA ALA A 180 14.85 -6.53 -21.57
C ALA A 180 14.22 -7.15 -22.83
N ASN A 181 13.35 -8.15 -22.67
CA ASN A 181 12.64 -8.84 -23.76
C ASN A 181 11.18 -8.34 -23.94
N GLY A 182 10.84 -7.14 -23.45
CA GLY A 182 9.58 -6.46 -23.78
C GLY A 182 8.38 -6.85 -22.92
N PHE A 183 8.63 -7.41 -21.73
CA PHE A 183 7.61 -7.65 -20.71
C PHE A 183 7.69 -6.60 -19.59
N ARG A 184 6.61 -6.51 -18.81
CA ARG A 184 6.52 -5.75 -17.56
C ARG A 184 6.11 -6.71 -16.46
N TYR A 185 6.79 -6.63 -15.32
CA TYR A 185 6.27 -7.20 -14.09
C TYR A 185 4.88 -6.61 -13.81
N HIS A 186 3.90 -7.47 -13.54
CA HIS A 186 2.52 -7.08 -13.35
C HIS A 186 2.08 -7.28 -11.90
N ARG A 187 2.28 -8.49 -11.37
CA ARG A 187 1.95 -8.84 -9.98
C ARG A 187 2.69 -10.10 -9.55
N ILE A 188 2.60 -10.38 -8.26
CA ILE A 188 2.96 -11.66 -7.66
C ILE A 188 1.67 -12.42 -7.30
N ASP A 189 1.70 -13.75 -7.34
CA ASP A 189 0.58 -14.59 -6.91
C ASP A 189 0.98 -15.43 -5.68
N GLY A 190 0.72 -14.85 -4.50
CA GLY A 190 1.10 -15.44 -3.22
C GLY A 190 2.60 -15.35 -2.90
N PHE A 191 3.03 -16.09 -1.89
CA PHE A 191 4.44 -16.25 -1.52
C PHE A 191 4.69 -17.62 -0.88
N GLY A 192 5.68 -18.34 -1.39
CA GLY A 192 6.28 -19.47 -0.70
C GLY A 192 7.11 -18.97 0.48
N THR A 193 6.72 -19.37 1.70
CA THR A 193 7.43 -19.01 2.94
C THR A 193 7.75 -20.23 3.79
N ARG A 194 8.81 -20.14 4.60
CA ARG A 194 9.09 -21.08 5.72
C ARG A 194 9.64 -20.33 6.92
N PRO A 195 9.34 -20.79 8.15
CA PRO A 195 10.05 -20.31 9.34
C PRO A 195 11.46 -20.87 9.41
N PHE A 196 12.35 -20.12 10.05
CA PHE A 196 13.66 -20.62 10.43
C PHE A 196 13.54 -21.82 11.40
N ARG A 197 14.52 -22.72 11.34
CA ARG A 197 14.58 -23.96 12.12
C ARG A 197 14.76 -23.62 13.61
N SER A 198 13.68 -23.80 14.39
CA SER A 198 13.49 -23.38 15.79
C SER A 198 12.90 -21.96 15.97
N PRO A 199 11.61 -21.73 15.62
CA PRO A 199 10.93 -20.49 15.97
C PRO A 199 10.77 -20.38 17.50
N PRO A 200 10.87 -19.17 18.10
CA PRO A 200 10.87 -19.01 19.56
C PRO A 200 9.55 -19.37 20.24
N ALA A 201 8.44 -19.47 19.49
CA ALA A 201 7.20 -20.08 19.95
C ALA A 201 6.37 -20.63 18.76
N PRO A 202 5.65 -21.77 18.89
CA PRO A 202 4.79 -22.30 17.83
C PRO A 202 3.69 -21.34 17.37
N VAL A 203 3.21 -20.45 18.25
CA VAL A 203 2.20 -19.41 17.93
C VAL A 203 2.69 -18.36 16.92
N LEU A 204 4.00 -18.31 16.66
CA LEU A 204 4.60 -17.43 15.65
C LEU A 204 4.69 -18.08 14.26
N MET A 205 4.41 -19.38 14.13
CA MET A 205 4.28 -20.03 12.82
C MET A 205 3.20 -19.31 12.00
N GLY A 206 3.56 -18.89 10.79
CA GLY A 206 2.67 -18.17 9.87
C GLY A 206 2.65 -16.65 10.01
N LYS A 207 3.26 -16.04 11.04
CA LYS A 207 3.42 -14.58 11.12
C LYS A 207 4.76 -14.12 10.55
N ARG A 208 4.74 -13.16 9.61
CA ARG A 208 5.91 -12.51 8.94
C ARG A 208 7.15 -13.43 8.80
N GLN A 209 7.04 -14.41 7.90
CA GLN A 209 8.08 -15.41 7.64
C GLN A 209 8.99 -15.00 6.46
N GLN A 210 10.16 -15.62 6.34
CA GLN A 210 11.04 -15.42 5.19
C GLN A 210 10.31 -15.83 3.91
N GLN A 211 10.23 -14.90 2.95
CA GLN A 211 9.83 -15.18 1.57
C GLN A 211 10.99 -15.90 0.88
N LEU A 212 10.68 -17.04 0.26
CA LEU A 212 11.65 -17.94 -0.36
C LEU A 212 11.46 -18.01 -1.87
N TRP A 213 10.22 -18.22 -2.34
CA TRP A 213 9.87 -18.23 -3.76
C TRP A 213 8.46 -17.66 -3.98
N SER A 214 8.05 -17.46 -5.23
CA SER A 214 6.67 -17.16 -5.61
C SER A 214 6.40 -17.36 -7.11
N ASP A 215 5.14 -17.39 -7.52
CA ASP A 215 4.69 -17.19 -8.89
C ASP A 215 4.70 -15.69 -9.25
N ALA A 216 5.60 -15.28 -10.16
CA ALA A 216 5.61 -13.93 -10.72
C ALA A 216 4.89 -13.87 -12.06
N ILE A 217 4.00 -12.89 -12.22
CA ILE A 217 3.23 -12.66 -13.43
C ILE A 217 3.83 -11.48 -14.21
N TYR A 218 4.21 -11.76 -15.45
CA TYR A 218 4.73 -10.77 -16.40
C TYR A 218 3.78 -10.66 -17.60
N VAL A 219 3.55 -9.43 -18.05
CA VAL A 219 2.67 -9.15 -19.19
C VAL A 219 3.43 -8.37 -20.27
N LYS A 220 3.03 -8.50 -21.53
CA LYS A 220 3.65 -7.75 -22.65
C LYS A 220 3.51 -6.25 -22.39
N ASP A 221 4.53 -5.47 -22.78
CA ASP A 221 4.61 -4.04 -22.44
C ASP A 221 3.33 -3.26 -22.76
N TRP A 222 2.53 -2.99 -21.72
CA TRP A 222 1.23 -2.35 -21.82
C TRP A 222 1.32 -0.86 -22.13
N MET A 223 2.52 -0.26 -22.06
CA MET A 223 2.76 1.07 -22.63
C MET A 223 2.83 1.03 -24.16
N ARG A 224 2.94 -0.16 -24.78
CA ARG A 224 3.20 -0.38 -26.21
C ARG A 224 2.14 -1.25 -26.90
N LEU A 225 0.90 -1.20 -26.42
CA LEU A 225 -0.24 -1.93 -27.00
C LEU A 225 -0.49 -1.56 -28.48
N ASP A 226 -0.06 -0.35 -28.89
CA ASP A 226 -0.03 0.14 -30.29
C ASP A 226 0.67 -0.81 -31.27
N ARG A 227 1.59 -1.65 -30.77
CA ARG A 227 2.37 -2.60 -31.57
C ARG A 227 1.74 -3.98 -31.69
N LEU A 228 0.71 -4.29 -30.90
CA LEU A 228 0.05 -5.59 -30.94
C LEU A 228 -1.11 -5.57 -31.96
N PRO A 229 -1.25 -6.61 -32.82
CA PRO A 229 -2.38 -6.69 -33.74
C PRO A 229 -3.69 -6.95 -32.96
N PRO A 230 -4.86 -6.53 -33.49
CA PRO A 230 -6.14 -6.68 -32.80
C PRO A 230 -6.46 -8.10 -32.33
N ALA A 231 -6.06 -9.12 -33.09
CA ALA A 231 -6.21 -10.52 -32.71
C ALA A 231 -5.46 -10.86 -31.40
N LYS A 232 -4.23 -10.37 -31.22
CA LYS A 232 -3.46 -10.55 -29.98
C LYS A 232 -4.02 -9.70 -28.84
N LEU A 233 -4.56 -8.50 -29.11
CA LEU A 233 -5.23 -7.69 -28.08
C LEU A 233 -6.47 -8.38 -27.48
N ARG A 234 -7.33 -9.00 -28.31
CA ARG A 234 -8.47 -9.82 -27.82
C ARG A 234 -8.00 -10.94 -26.88
N LYS A 235 -6.94 -11.66 -27.25
CA LYS A 235 -6.35 -12.75 -26.45
C LYS A 235 -5.69 -12.25 -25.16
N TYR A 236 -4.95 -11.14 -25.22
CA TYR A 236 -4.28 -10.54 -24.06
C TYR A 236 -5.31 -10.12 -22.99
N ALA A 237 -6.36 -9.40 -23.40
CA ALA A 237 -7.46 -9.03 -22.50
C ALA A 237 -8.13 -10.26 -21.87
N ALA A 238 -8.28 -11.36 -22.61
CA ALA A 238 -8.87 -12.59 -22.10
C ALA A 238 -7.97 -13.24 -21.03
N ILE A 239 -6.67 -13.34 -21.27
CA ILE A 239 -5.73 -13.91 -20.30
C ILE A 239 -5.75 -13.13 -18.98
N VAL A 240 -5.60 -11.80 -19.03
CA VAL A 240 -5.51 -11.00 -17.79
C VAL A 240 -6.85 -10.88 -17.04
N HIS A 241 -7.98 -10.98 -17.75
CA HIS A 241 -9.30 -11.07 -17.13
C HIS A 241 -9.59 -12.45 -16.53
N ASP A 242 -9.47 -13.52 -17.33
CA ASP A 242 -9.95 -14.87 -16.96
C ASP A 242 -9.00 -15.65 -16.04
N LEU A 243 -7.69 -15.33 -16.06
CA LEU A 243 -6.67 -16.02 -15.25
C LEU A 243 -6.13 -15.20 -14.08
N PHE A 244 -6.09 -13.86 -14.19
CA PHE A 244 -5.36 -13.00 -13.24
C PHE A 244 -6.21 -11.88 -12.60
N ASP A 245 -7.51 -11.83 -12.92
CA ASP A 245 -8.49 -10.86 -12.41
C ASP A 245 -8.11 -9.37 -12.60
N SER A 246 -7.17 -9.03 -13.50
CA SER A 246 -6.78 -7.66 -13.81
C SER A 246 -7.74 -7.05 -14.82
N TYR A 247 -8.91 -6.67 -14.32
CA TYR A 247 -10.01 -6.14 -15.12
C TYR A 247 -9.73 -4.75 -15.70
N ASP A 248 -8.87 -3.99 -15.04
CA ASP A 248 -8.34 -2.69 -15.40
C ASP A 248 -7.41 -2.77 -16.62
N LEU A 249 -6.43 -3.68 -16.59
CA LEU A 249 -5.55 -3.95 -17.73
C LEU A 249 -6.35 -4.52 -18.90
N ALA A 250 -7.29 -5.43 -18.65
CA ALA A 250 -8.21 -5.91 -19.68
C ALA A 250 -8.99 -4.75 -20.33
N GLN A 251 -9.53 -3.80 -19.56
CA GLN A 251 -10.19 -2.61 -20.11
C GLN A 251 -9.22 -1.78 -20.97
N ALA A 252 -8.00 -1.51 -20.51
CA ALA A 252 -7.01 -0.73 -21.26
C ALA A 252 -6.62 -1.41 -22.59
N VAL A 253 -6.39 -2.72 -22.57
CA VAL A 253 -6.11 -3.54 -23.77
C VAL A 253 -7.28 -3.52 -24.75
N LEU A 254 -8.52 -3.57 -24.26
CA LEU A 254 -9.71 -3.50 -25.11
C LEU A 254 -9.95 -2.09 -25.69
N VAL A 255 -9.61 -1.02 -24.96
CA VAL A 255 -9.68 0.35 -25.48
C VAL A 255 -8.73 0.51 -26.68
N GLU A 256 -7.52 -0.03 -26.60
CA GLU A 256 -6.59 -0.03 -27.74
C GLU A 256 -7.11 -0.91 -28.90
N HIS A 257 -7.70 -2.07 -28.62
CA HIS A 257 -8.34 -2.90 -29.65
C HIS A 257 -9.43 -2.12 -30.41
N ASP A 258 -10.31 -1.43 -29.69
CA ASP A 258 -11.38 -0.64 -30.28
C ASP A 258 -10.84 0.57 -31.06
N ARG A 259 -9.78 1.22 -30.57
CA ARG A 259 -9.06 2.28 -31.29
C ARG A 259 -8.49 1.79 -32.63
N GLN A 260 -7.95 0.57 -32.69
CA GLN A 260 -7.40 -0.01 -33.93
C GLN A 260 -8.47 -0.53 -34.90
N THR A 261 -9.64 -0.95 -34.41
CA THR A 261 -10.65 -1.67 -35.21
C THR A 261 -11.94 -0.90 -35.48
N GLY A 262 -12.21 0.19 -34.75
CA GLY A 262 -13.50 0.87 -34.75
C GLY A 262 -14.63 0.07 -34.10
N GLN A 263 -14.32 -1.03 -33.40
CA GLN A 263 -15.29 -1.81 -32.64
C GLN A 263 -15.63 -1.14 -31.30
N ARG A 264 -16.54 -1.76 -30.55
CA ARG A 264 -17.00 -1.34 -29.21
C ARG A 264 -16.93 -2.49 -28.20
N LEU A 265 -15.85 -3.28 -28.23
CA LEU A 265 -15.63 -4.39 -27.31
C LEU A 265 -15.29 -3.89 -25.89
N ALA A 266 -14.52 -2.82 -25.76
CA ALA A 266 -14.26 -2.11 -24.50
C ALA A 266 -15.55 -1.62 -23.85
N ASP A 267 -16.46 -1.00 -24.62
CA ASP A 267 -17.76 -0.56 -24.11
C ASP A 267 -18.67 -1.73 -23.67
N ARG A 268 -18.65 -2.85 -24.42
CA ARG A 268 -19.40 -4.06 -24.04
C ARG A 268 -18.84 -4.70 -22.78
N TYR A 269 -17.52 -4.71 -22.62
CA TYR A 269 -16.80 -5.16 -21.44
C TYR A 269 -17.16 -4.30 -20.23
N ALA A 270 -17.02 -2.99 -20.38
CA ALA A 270 -17.35 -1.98 -19.39
C ALA A 270 -18.78 -2.13 -18.85
N ARG A 271 -19.76 -2.33 -19.75
CA ARG A 271 -21.18 -2.57 -19.41
C ARG A 271 -21.42 -3.84 -18.59
N ARG A 272 -20.55 -4.86 -18.62
CA ARG A 272 -20.68 -6.06 -17.75
C ARG A 272 -20.40 -5.77 -16.28
N PHE A 273 -19.68 -4.69 -15.98
CA PHE A 273 -19.42 -4.20 -14.64
C PHE A 273 -20.28 -2.98 -14.28
N GLY A 274 -21.35 -2.70 -15.03
CA GLY A 274 -22.18 -1.52 -14.82
C GLY A 274 -21.54 -0.18 -15.23
N ILE A 275 -20.42 -0.16 -15.98
CA ILE A 275 -20.03 1.10 -16.64
C ILE A 275 -21.10 1.40 -17.71
N ALA A 276 -21.75 2.55 -17.61
CA ALA A 276 -22.36 3.14 -18.78
C ALA A 276 -21.24 3.52 -19.75
N ALA A 277 -21.29 3.02 -20.99
CA ALA A 277 -20.52 3.67 -22.06
C ALA A 277 -20.99 5.14 -22.20
N PRO A 278 -20.20 6.05 -22.81
CA PRO A 278 -20.48 7.50 -22.84
C PRO A 278 -21.82 7.93 -23.48
N ASP A 279 -22.59 6.97 -24.02
CA ASP A 279 -23.90 7.11 -24.63
C ASP A 279 -25.05 6.48 -23.80
N GLY A 280 -24.90 6.52 -22.46
CA GLY A 280 -25.84 6.21 -21.38
C GLY A 280 -27.28 5.76 -21.69
N THR A 281 -27.66 4.58 -21.18
CA THR A 281 -28.98 4.27 -20.57
C THR A 281 -29.09 2.80 -20.14
N SER A 282 -28.87 2.49 -18.86
CA SER A 282 -29.59 1.46 -18.07
C SER A 282 -29.07 1.39 -16.62
N PRO A 283 -29.92 1.04 -15.63
CA PRO A 283 -29.57 1.16 -14.21
C PRO A 283 -28.95 -0.10 -13.62
N GLY A 284 -27.79 0.04 -12.98
CA GLY A 284 -27.17 -1.02 -12.17
C GLY A 284 -25.79 -0.61 -11.67
N VAL A 285 -25.61 -0.53 -10.34
CA VAL A 285 -24.41 -0.07 -9.62
C VAL A 285 -23.85 1.23 -10.21
N ALA A 286 -24.36 2.37 -9.76
CA ALA A 286 -23.87 3.65 -10.24
C ALA A 286 -22.38 3.76 -9.97
N ARG A 287 -21.66 4.13 -11.03
CA ARG A 287 -20.24 4.41 -10.98
C ARG A 287 -20.00 5.79 -10.39
N PRO A 288 -18.77 6.06 -9.95
CA PRO A 288 -18.34 7.43 -9.82
C PRO A 288 -18.44 8.06 -11.23
N ASP A 289 -19.33 9.03 -11.44
CA ASP A 289 -19.38 9.75 -12.71
C ASP A 289 -18.25 10.79 -12.67
N PRO A 290 -17.31 10.83 -13.64
CA PRO A 290 -16.30 11.90 -13.68
C PRO A 290 -16.91 13.29 -13.88
N ALA A 291 -18.21 13.40 -14.21
CA ALA A 291 -18.99 14.62 -14.21
C ALA A 291 -20.00 14.72 -13.03
N ALA A 292 -19.94 13.80 -12.05
CA ALA A 292 -20.69 13.90 -10.80
C ALA A 292 -20.38 15.21 -10.09
N GLY A 293 -21.41 15.80 -9.47
CA GLY A 293 -21.19 16.91 -8.55
C GLY A 293 -20.60 16.40 -7.21
N PRO A 294 -19.98 17.27 -6.40
CA PRO A 294 -19.58 16.92 -5.03
C PRO A 294 -20.76 16.54 -4.12
N ASP A 295 -22.01 16.75 -4.55
CA ASP A 295 -23.24 16.33 -3.85
C ASP A 295 -23.72 14.90 -4.20
N ASP A 296 -23.16 14.22 -5.22
CA ASP A 296 -23.56 12.85 -5.58
C ASP A 296 -22.88 11.82 -4.65
N GLU A 297 -23.63 10.90 -4.02
CA GLU A 297 -23.06 9.94 -3.06
C GLU A 297 -22.85 8.50 -3.60
N MET A 298 -21.78 7.88 -3.10
CA MET A 298 -21.46 6.47 -3.20
C MET A 298 -21.35 5.83 -1.82
N LEU A 299 -22.06 4.72 -1.59
CA LEU A 299 -21.90 3.89 -0.38
C LEU A 299 -20.87 2.77 -0.60
N ILE A 300 -19.84 2.72 0.24
CA ILE A 300 -18.71 1.78 0.22
C ILE A 300 -18.73 0.98 1.54
N GLU A 301 -18.72 -0.36 1.46
CA GLU A 301 -18.63 -1.27 2.61
C GLU A 301 -17.20 -1.84 2.65
N THR A 302 -16.45 -1.61 3.73
CA THR A 302 -15.06 -2.05 3.89
C THR A 302 -14.96 -3.46 4.49
N GLY A 303 -13.83 -4.13 4.35
CA GLY A 303 -13.57 -5.44 4.96
C GLY A 303 -13.57 -5.44 6.49
N ALA A 304 -13.44 -4.27 7.12
CA ALA A 304 -13.65 -4.08 8.56
C ALA A 304 -15.14 -4.03 8.96
N GLY A 305 -16.07 -4.01 7.99
CA GLY A 305 -17.51 -3.90 8.20
C GLY A 305 -18.02 -2.47 8.39
N LEU A 306 -17.17 -1.47 8.15
CA LEU A 306 -17.57 -0.06 8.17
C LEU A 306 -18.23 0.33 6.84
N ILE A 307 -19.20 1.24 6.89
CA ILE A 307 -19.90 1.74 5.71
C ILE A 307 -19.68 3.25 5.59
N TYR A 308 -19.14 3.70 4.45
CA TYR A 308 -18.88 5.10 4.13
C TYR A 308 -19.74 5.55 2.95
N SER A 309 -20.51 6.61 3.14
CA SER A 309 -20.89 7.57 2.10
C SER A 309 -19.69 8.47 1.79
N ALA A 310 -19.33 8.56 0.52
CA ALA A 310 -18.28 9.42 -0.02
C ALA A 310 -18.75 10.02 -1.37
N PRO A 311 -18.11 11.09 -1.89
CA PRO A 311 -18.43 11.64 -3.19
C PRO A 311 -18.34 10.61 -4.32
N ALA A 312 -19.29 10.59 -5.25
CA ALA A 312 -19.31 9.65 -6.36
C ALA A 312 -18.35 10.08 -7.49
N THR A 313 -17.07 10.31 -7.18
CA THR A 313 -16.00 10.56 -8.16
C THR A 313 -14.67 9.94 -7.73
N LEU A 314 -13.92 9.36 -8.68
CA LEU A 314 -12.54 8.89 -8.44
C LEU A 314 -11.51 10.04 -8.41
N ALA A 315 -11.94 11.29 -8.67
CA ALA A 315 -11.10 12.47 -8.46
C ALA A 315 -11.00 12.85 -6.97
N CYS A 316 -11.89 12.35 -6.12
CA CYS A 316 -11.84 12.45 -4.67
C CYS A 316 -10.92 11.33 -4.13
N ILE A 317 -9.81 11.72 -3.48
CA ILE A 317 -8.81 10.77 -2.98
C ILE A 317 -9.40 9.88 -1.89
N SER A 318 -10.31 10.41 -1.06
CA SER A 318 -11.05 9.63 -0.05
C SER A 318 -11.83 8.48 -0.67
N THR A 319 -12.51 8.73 -1.79
CA THR A 319 -13.28 7.71 -2.53
C THR A 319 -12.37 6.69 -3.20
N PHE A 320 -11.25 7.13 -3.78
CA PHE A 320 -10.26 6.23 -4.36
C PHE A 320 -9.65 5.30 -3.30
N ALA A 321 -9.15 5.85 -2.19
CA ALA A 321 -8.53 5.09 -1.10
C ALA A 321 -9.50 4.08 -0.46
N LEU A 322 -10.76 4.49 -0.23
CA LEU A 322 -11.80 3.58 0.30
C LEU A 322 -12.13 2.42 -0.66
N LEU A 323 -12.01 2.60 -1.98
CA LEU A 323 -12.23 1.55 -2.98
C LEU A 323 -11.00 0.66 -3.22
N GLU A 324 -9.79 1.19 -3.05
CA GLU A 324 -8.52 0.50 -3.33
C GLU A 324 -7.95 -0.22 -2.10
N GLN A 325 -8.01 0.41 -0.92
CA GLN A 325 -7.36 -0.06 0.32
C GLN A 325 -8.36 -0.41 1.42
N GLU A 326 -9.66 -0.13 1.23
CA GLU A 326 -10.73 -0.31 2.21
C GLU A 326 -10.53 0.45 3.54
N ARG A 327 -9.56 1.37 3.59
CA ARG A 327 -9.22 2.27 4.71
C ARG A 327 -8.51 3.52 4.20
N TRP A 328 -8.22 4.47 5.09
CA TRP A 328 -7.31 5.56 4.79
C TRP A 328 -5.85 5.07 4.75
N PHE A 329 -5.07 5.59 3.81
CA PHE A 329 -3.77 5.02 3.41
C PHE A 329 -2.58 5.40 4.32
N GLU A 330 -2.80 6.32 5.26
CA GLU A 330 -1.74 6.87 6.11
C GLU A 330 -1.31 5.91 7.24
N ILE A 331 0.00 5.82 7.47
CA ILE A 331 0.61 4.95 8.48
C ILE A 331 0.21 5.32 9.92
N GLU A 332 -0.21 6.57 10.12
CA GLU A 332 -0.78 7.10 11.36
C GLU A 332 -2.02 6.31 11.80
N ALA A 333 -2.83 5.79 10.87
CA ALA A 333 -3.99 4.98 11.21
C ALA A 333 -3.60 3.68 11.95
N ASP A 334 -2.52 2.99 11.52
CA ASP A 334 -1.96 1.81 12.20
C ASP A 334 -1.31 2.13 13.57
N PHE A 335 -0.93 3.39 13.79
CA PHE A 335 -0.52 3.87 15.11
C PHE A 335 -1.72 4.11 16.02
N LEU A 336 -2.77 4.76 15.51
CA LEU A 336 -4.00 5.03 16.28
C LEU A 336 -4.72 3.73 16.70
N ASP A 337 -4.76 2.71 15.85
CA ASP A 337 -5.28 1.36 16.16
C ASP A 337 -4.61 0.71 17.39
N ARG A 338 -3.41 1.18 17.78
CA ARG A 338 -2.63 0.67 18.93
C ARG A 338 -2.55 1.66 20.09
N TYR A 339 -2.87 2.92 19.84
CA TYR A 339 -2.83 4.00 20.84
C TYR A 339 -4.19 4.24 21.49
N LEU A 340 -5.26 4.23 20.71
CA LEU A 340 -6.62 4.50 21.18
C LEU A 340 -7.17 3.30 21.96
N ALA A 341 -7.95 3.61 23.00
CA ALA A 341 -8.56 2.61 23.86
C ALA A 341 -9.94 3.06 24.35
N ASP A 342 -10.73 2.09 24.80
CA ASP A 342 -12.06 2.26 25.36
C ASP A 342 -12.10 3.35 26.46
N GLY A 343 -13.08 4.25 26.37
CA GLY A 343 -13.25 5.38 27.29
C GLY A 343 -12.42 6.63 27.01
N MET A 344 -11.56 6.65 25.98
CA MET A 344 -10.78 7.86 25.62
C MET A 344 -11.65 8.97 25.02
N THR A 345 -11.24 10.22 25.25
CA THR A 345 -11.83 11.40 24.62
C THR A 345 -10.89 11.98 23.57
N VAL A 346 -11.35 12.15 22.33
CA VAL A 346 -10.52 12.61 21.21
C VAL A 346 -11.17 13.76 20.43
N ILE A 347 -10.34 14.57 19.79
CA ILE A 347 -10.77 15.67 18.90
C ILE A 347 -10.23 15.42 17.49
N ASP A 348 -11.09 15.55 16.48
CA ASP A 348 -10.73 15.49 15.06
C ASP A 348 -10.98 16.88 14.45
N VAL A 349 -9.92 17.60 14.09
CA VAL A 349 -10.02 18.91 13.41
C VAL A 349 -9.67 18.73 11.94
N GLY A 350 -10.57 19.20 11.07
CA GLY A 350 -10.60 18.82 9.65
C GLY A 350 -11.04 17.36 9.52
N ALA A 351 -12.21 17.05 10.06
CA ALA A 351 -12.72 15.69 10.08
C ALA A 351 -13.13 15.18 8.69
N ASN A 352 -13.31 16.07 7.70
CA ASN A 352 -13.65 15.76 6.31
C ASN A 352 -14.87 14.82 6.26
N ILE A 353 -14.86 13.72 5.50
CA ILE A 353 -15.94 12.71 5.48
C ILE A 353 -15.89 11.71 6.66
N GLY A 354 -15.00 11.91 7.63
CA GLY A 354 -14.86 11.09 8.83
C GLY A 354 -13.90 9.91 8.73
N LEU A 355 -12.92 9.96 7.83
CA LEU A 355 -11.92 8.90 7.66
C LEU A 355 -11.07 8.64 8.92
N TYR A 356 -10.89 9.65 9.77
CA TYR A 356 -10.33 9.49 11.12
C TYR A 356 -11.45 9.37 12.18
N ALA A 357 -12.44 10.27 12.19
CA ALA A 357 -13.53 10.25 13.18
C ALA A 357 -14.25 8.89 13.35
N VAL A 358 -14.56 8.17 12.27
CA VAL A 358 -15.28 6.88 12.29
C VAL A 358 -14.46 5.74 12.91
N PRO A 359 -13.22 5.44 12.48
CA PRO A 359 -12.40 4.43 13.15
C PRO A 359 -12.03 4.84 14.57
N MET A 360 -11.75 6.13 14.84
CA MET A 360 -11.51 6.60 16.21
C MET A 360 -12.72 6.35 17.12
N ALA A 361 -13.94 6.65 16.66
CA ALA A 361 -15.18 6.38 17.40
C ALA A 361 -15.38 4.89 17.69
N THR A 362 -14.96 4.02 16.76
CA THR A 362 -15.01 2.57 16.94
C THR A 362 -13.97 2.11 17.97
N ALA A 363 -12.76 2.68 17.94
CA ALA A 363 -11.66 2.31 18.83
C ALA A 363 -11.84 2.78 20.28
N VAL A 364 -12.41 3.98 20.51
CA VAL A 364 -12.66 4.52 21.86
C VAL A 364 -13.91 3.96 22.53
N GLY A 365 -14.69 3.13 21.83
CA GLY A 365 -15.84 2.44 22.38
C GLY A 365 -17.00 3.35 22.83
N VAL A 366 -18.06 2.72 23.35
CA VAL A 366 -19.31 3.42 23.71
C VAL A 366 -19.17 4.36 24.91
N ASP A 367 -18.17 4.13 25.76
CA ASP A 367 -17.87 4.97 26.93
C ASP A 367 -16.87 6.11 26.58
N GLY A 368 -16.24 6.07 25.40
CA GLY A 368 -15.39 7.15 24.87
C GLY A 368 -16.18 8.22 24.10
N ARG A 369 -15.47 9.22 23.56
CA ARG A 369 -16.09 10.34 22.82
C ARG A 369 -15.18 10.91 21.75
N VAL A 370 -15.73 11.18 20.57
CA VAL A 370 -15.07 11.91 19.47
C VAL A 370 -15.76 13.27 19.28
N PHE A 371 -14.98 14.35 19.21
CA PHE A 371 -15.46 15.68 18.83
C PHE A 371 -14.89 16.04 17.46
N ALA A 372 -15.71 15.97 16.42
CA ALA A 372 -15.31 16.16 15.03
C ALA A 372 -15.70 17.56 14.51
N TYR A 373 -14.73 18.32 14.01
CA TYR A 373 -14.91 19.67 13.48
C TYR A 373 -14.72 19.66 11.97
N GLU A 374 -15.81 19.85 11.23
CA GLU A 374 -15.82 19.95 9.76
C GLU A 374 -16.67 21.14 9.31
N PRO A 375 -16.05 22.26 8.88
CA PRO A 375 -16.78 23.46 8.49
C PRO A 375 -17.43 23.35 7.10
N GLY A 376 -16.87 22.57 6.17
CA GLY A 376 -17.38 22.41 4.80
C GLY A 376 -18.68 21.64 4.74
N THR A 377 -19.71 22.21 4.11
CA THR A 377 -21.06 21.64 4.15
C THR A 377 -21.19 20.32 3.42
N ALA A 378 -20.46 20.10 2.32
CA ALA A 378 -20.46 18.82 1.60
C ALA A 378 -19.83 17.69 2.44
N ASN A 379 -18.59 17.88 2.89
CA ASN A 379 -17.84 16.91 3.70
C ASN A 379 -18.58 16.55 4.99
N ARG A 380 -19.10 17.56 5.71
CA ARG A 380 -19.86 17.36 6.95
C ARG A 380 -21.09 16.47 6.75
N ARG A 381 -21.81 16.60 5.62
CA ARG A 381 -22.95 15.71 5.31
C ARG A 381 -22.51 14.26 5.18
N HIS A 382 -21.38 13.99 4.53
CA HIS A 382 -20.83 12.63 4.45
C HIS A 382 -20.38 12.14 5.83
N LEU A 383 -19.69 12.95 6.64
CA LEU A 383 -19.32 12.61 8.03
C LEU A 383 -20.53 12.25 8.89
N GLU A 384 -21.55 13.12 8.93
CA GLU A 384 -22.81 12.87 9.65
C GLU A 384 -23.47 11.56 9.15
N ARG A 385 -23.48 11.36 7.84
CA ARG A 385 -24.01 10.14 7.22
C ARG A 385 -23.21 8.89 7.58
N ASN A 386 -21.90 9.01 7.75
CA ASN A 386 -21.01 7.90 8.09
C ASN A 386 -21.14 7.51 9.57
N ILE A 387 -21.36 8.49 10.44
CA ILE A 387 -21.74 8.26 11.84
C ILE A 387 -23.08 7.51 11.93
N GLU A 388 -24.10 7.93 11.16
CA GLU A 388 -25.39 7.24 11.09
C GLU A 388 -25.27 5.80 10.57
N LEU A 389 -24.55 5.60 9.46
CA LEU A 389 -24.43 4.31 8.78
C LEU A 389 -23.75 3.25 9.64
N ASN A 390 -22.81 3.66 10.51
CA ASN A 390 -22.09 2.79 11.43
C ASN A 390 -22.73 2.74 12.84
N GLY A 391 -23.82 3.47 13.08
CA GLY A 391 -24.55 3.47 14.36
C GLY A 391 -23.78 4.10 15.54
N LEU A 392 -22.88 5.05 15.26
CA LEU A 392 -21.95 5.62 16.24
C LEU A 392 -22.63 6.71 17.08
N GLY A 393 -23.02 6.38 18.32
CA GLY A 393 -23.64 7.32 19.27
C GLY A 393 -22.66 8.18 20.08
N ASN A 394 -21.37 8.03 19.85
CA ASN A 394 -20.26 8.62 20.61
C ASN A 394 -19.49 9.71 19.85
N VAL A 395 -20.05 10.24 18.76
CA VAL A 395 -19.45 11.32 17.96
C VAL A 395 -20.31 12.58 18.03
N ASP A 396 -19.69 13.71 18.40
CA ASP A 396 -20.27 15.05 18.32
C ASP A 396 -19.68 15.80 17.12
N VAL A 397 -20.50 16.13 16.13
CA VAL A 397 -20.10 16.89 14.94
C VAL A 397 -20.34 18.39 15.14
N SER A 398 -19.35 19.20 14.77
CA SER A 398 -19.40 20.66 14.79
C SER A 398 -19.19 21.23 13.39
N SER A 399 -20.05 22.17 12.99
CA SER A 399 -19.94 22.91 11.73
C SER A 399 -19.02 24.14 11.82
N CYS A 400 -18.30 24.30 12.93
CA CYS A 400 -17.40 25.43 13.14
C CYS A 400 -15.97 25.08 12.71
N ALA A 401 -15.30 26.02 12.04
CA ALA A 401 -13.86 25.95 11.88
C ALA A 401 -13.16 26.37 13.20
N LEU A 402 -12.00 25.79 13.48
CA LEU A 402 -11.15 26.20 14.60
C LEU A 402 -10.06 27.17 14.14
N SER A 403 -9.80 28.20 14.93
CA SER A 403 -8.74 29.18 14.67
C SER A 403 -8.33 29.91 15.97
N ASN A 404 -7.73 31.11 15.86
CA ASN A 404 -7.34 31.96 17.00
C ASN A 404 -8.34 33.06 17.36
N TYR A 405 -9.59 32.99 16.88
CA TYR A 405 -10.65 33.96 17.15
C TYR A 405 -12.04 33.30 17.05
N GLU A 406 -13.05 33.97 17.61
CA GLU A 406 -14.47 33.64 17.39
C GLU A 406 -15.07 34.59 16.34
N GLY A 407 -15.97 34.09 15.48
CA GLY A 407 -16.66 34.91 14.48
C GLY A 407 -17.10 34.12 13.26
N THR A 408 -16.89 34.68 12.07
CA THR A 408 -17.22 34.08 10.78
C THR A 408 -16.08 34.28 9.79
N ALA A 409 -15.82 33.30 8.94
CA ALA A 409 -14.84 33.39 7.86
C ALA A 409 -15.40 32.85 6.53
N ALA A 410 -14.68 33.10 5.45
CA ALA A 410 -14.90 32.46 4.17
C ALA A 410 -14.04 31.18 4.09
N LEU A 411 -14.68 30.05 3.82
CA LEU A 411 -14.05 28.78 3.50
C LEU A 411 -14.02 28.63 1.98
N ASN A 412 -12.84 28.51 1.38
CA ASN A 412 -12.69 28.12 -0.02
C ASN A 412 -13.09 26.65 -0.16
N ILE A 413 -14.00 26.36 -1.09
CA ILE A 413 -14.42 24.99 -1.39
C ILE A 413 -13.65 24.51 -2.62
N ASP A 414 -12.79 23.51 -2.41
CA ASP A 414 -12.06 22.87 -3.51
C ASP A 414 -13.01 22.01 -4.38
N ALA A 415 -12.66 21.80 -5.65
CA ALA A 415 -13.44 21.00 -6.59
C ALA A 415 -13.58 19.52 -6.17
N SER A 416 -12.65 18.99 -5.38
CA SER A 416 -12.74 17.64 -4.78
C SER A 416 -13.35 17.64 -3.37
N GLY A 417 -13.49 18.81 -2.74
CA GLY A 417 -13.88 18.98 -1.33
C GLY A 417 -12.76 18.67 -0.33
N GLU A 418 -11.63 18.11 -0.75
CA GLU A 418 -10.59 17.65 0.19
C GLU A 418 -9.82 18.84 0.80
N LEU A 419 -9.34 19.78 -0.05
CA LEU A 419 -8.43 20.87 0.32
C LEU A 419 -9.17 22.16 0.78
N ASN A 420 -10.26 22.00 1.53
CA ASN A 420 -11.10 23.13 1.97
C ASN A 420 -10.36 24.00 2.99
N SER A 421 -10.15 25.29 2.67
CA SER A 421 -9.20 26.16 3.38
C SER A 421 -9.79 27.53 3.72
N ILE A 422 -9.48 28.07 4.90
CA ILE A 422 -9.96 29.41 5.30
C ILE A 422 -9.22 30.50 4.53
N VAL A 423 -9.97 31.36 3.86
CA VAL A 423 -9.46 32.50 3.08
C VAL A 423 -9.91 33.84 3.66
N ALA A 424 -9.21 34.92 3.28
CA ALA A 424 -9.64 36.27 3.60
C ALA A 424 -10.98 36.57 2.89
N ALA A 425 -11.84 37.37 3.53
CA ALA A 425 -13.20 37.65 3.02
C ALA A 425 -13.23 38.34 1.64
N ASP A 426 -12.12 38.95 1.22
CA ASP A 426 -11.96 39.67 -0.05
C ASP A 426 -11.24 38.82 -1.13
N ALA A 427 -11.10 37.50 -0.94
CA ALA A 427 -10.44 36.61 -1.91
C ALA A 427 -11.35 36.30 -3.12
N ASP A 428 -10.87 36.62 -4.32
CA ASP A 428 -11.62 36.49 -5.59
C ASP A 428 -11.59 35.02 -6.10
N LEU A 429 -12.32 34.15 -5.40
CA LEU A 429 -12.36 32.70 -5.61
C LEU A 429 -13.75 32.22 -6.07
N SER A 430 -13.78 31.17 -6.89
CA SER A 430 -14.99 30.74 -7.62
C SER A 430 -16.10 30.15 -6.77
N THR A 431 -15.77 29.61 -5.58
CA THR A 431 -16.70 28.90 -4.69
C THR A 431 -16.26 29.07 -3.24
N THR A 432 -17.00 29.86 -2.46
CA THR A 432 -16.76 30.05 -1.01
C THR A 432 -18.03 29.83 -0.19
N GLU A 433 -17.87 29.21 0.99
CA GLU A 433 -18.92 29.09 2.01
C GLU A 433 -18.62 30.03 3.19
N SER A 434 -19.65 30.65 3.80
CA SER A 434 -19.46 31.39 5.05
C SER A 434 -19.67 30.47 6.24
N VAL A 435 -18.62 30.30 7.04
CA VAL A 435 -18.58 29.35 8.16
C VAL A 435 -18.34 30.05 9.49
N ALA A 436 -18.91 29.51 10.57
CA ALA A 436 -18.61 29.97 11.92
C ALA A 436 -17.19 29.57 12.31
N VAL A 437 -16.50 30.44 13.05
CA VAL A 437 -15.15 30.20 13.58
C VAL A 437 -15.19 30.27 15.09
N THR A 438 -14.51 29.34 15.75
CA THR A 438 -14.35 29.28 17.20
C THR A 438 -12.91 28.92 17.58
N THR A 439 -12.62 28.84 18.88
CA THR A 439 -11.31 28.47 19.43
C THR A 439 -11.42 27.24 20.31
N LEU A 440 -10.33 26.47 20.46
CA LEU A 440 -10.33 25.34 21.40
C LEU A 440 -10.53 25.79 22.86
N ASP A 441 -10.09 27.00 23.22
CA ASP A 441 -10.34 27.57 24.55
C ASP A 441 -11.84 27.86 24.78
N ALA A 442 -12.57 28.36 23.78
CA ALA A 442 -14.02 28.59 23.87
C ALA A 442 -14.82 27.28 23.83
N GLU A 443 -14.42 26.33 22.99
CA GLU A 443 -15.05 25.00 22.91
C GLU A 443 -14.86 24.20 24.21
N MET A 444 -13.72 24.33 24.88
CA MET A 444 -13.50 23.77 26.22
C MET A 444 -14.51 24.29 27.25
N GLU A 445 -14.84 25.58 27.23
CA GLU A 445 -15.86 26.16 28.13
C GLU A 445 -17.29 25.72 27.78
N ARG A 446 -17.58 25.62 26.48
CA ARG A 446 -18.88 25.20 25.94
C ARG A 446 -19.20 23.74 26.25
N THR A 447 -18.25 22.84 25.98
CA THR A 447 -18.40 21.39 26.14
C THR A 447 -18.14 20.91 27.57
N ARG A 448 -17.30 21.63 28.32
CA ARG A 448 -16.84 21.28 29.67
C ARG A 448 -16.12 19.93 29.71
N TRP A 449 -15.25 19.67 28.73
CA TRP A 449 -14.38 18.50 28.72
C TRP A 449 -13.63 18.33 30.06
N THR A 450 -13.58 17.09 30.56
CA THR A 450 -12.85 16.74 31.79
C THR A 450 -11.47 16.13 31.50
N SER A 451 -11.26 15.64 30.27
CA SER A 451 -10.05 15.00 29.78
C SER A 451 -10.07 15.00 28.26
N ILE A 452 -8.91 15.20 27.63
CA ILE A 452 -8.67 14.94 26.21
C ILE A 452 -7.39 14.11 26.10
N ASP A 453 -7.45 13.04 25.31
CA ASP A 453 -6.37 12.07 25.13
C ASP A 453 -5.64 12.22 23.81
N PHE A 454 -6.37 12.51 22.74
CA PHE A 454 -5.84 12.69 21.41
C PHE A 454 -6.47 13.89 20.70
N VAL A 455 -5.69 14.58 19.88
CA VAL A 455 -6.16 15.65 18.98
C VAL A 455 -5.50 15.47 17.61
N LYS A 456 -6.27 15.33 16.54
CA LYS A 456 -5.80 15.54 15.15
C LYS A 456 -6.00 17.02 14.80
N ILE A 457 -4.96 17.67 14.26
CA ILE A 457 -5.01 19.04 13.72
C ILE A 457 -4.48 19.04 12.30
N ASP A 458 -5.41 18.94 11.36
CA ASP A 458 -5.13 18.92 9.92
C ASP A 458 -6.25 19.76 9.30
N ALA A 459 -5.97 21.05 9.12
CA ALA A 459 -6.97 22.08 8.84
C ALA A 459 -6.50 22.97 7.67
N GLU A 460 -5.78 22.35 6.74
CA GLU A 460 -5.34 22.90 5.47
C GLU A 460 -4.53 24.21 5.58
N GLY A 461 -3.75 24.40 6.64
CA GLY A 461 -2.91 25.59 6.88
C GLY A 461 -3.39 26.49 8.02
N GLN A 462 -4.35 26.05 8.85
CA GLN A 462 -4.81 26.78 10.04
C GLN A 462 -4.17 26.30 11.34
N GLU A 463 -3.31 25.28 11.30
CA GLU A 463 -2.77 24.55 12.46
C GLU A 463 -2.08 25.52 13.43
N ALA A 464 -1.23 26.42 12.91
CA ALA A 464 -0.56 27.45 13.70
C ALA A 464 -1.53 28.38 14.45
N ARG A 465 -2.67 28.71 13.82
CA ARG A 465 -3.71 29.58 14.40
C ARG A 465 -4.56 28.82 15.42
N ILE A 466 -4.91 27.57 15.12
CA ILE A 466 -5.61 26.67 16.07
C ILE A 466 -4.77 26.54 17.35
N VAL A 467 -3.47 26.24 17.22
CA VAL A 467 -2.54 26.18 18.35
C VAL A 467 -2.48 27.52 19.09
N ALA A 468 -2.36 28.65 18.39
CA ALA A 468 -2.36 29.98 19.01
C ALA A 468 -3.65 30.34 19.77
N GLY A 469 -4.81 29.79 19.35
CA GLY A 469 -6.12 29.92 19.98
C GLY A 469 -6.44 28.88 21.06
N SER A 470 -5.51 27.98 21.37
CA SER A 470 -5.72 26.85 22.29
C SER A 470 -4.89 26.96 23.58
N ARG A 471 -4.52 28.17 24.00
CA ARG A 471 -3.53 28.37 25.06
C ARG A 471 -3.97 27.83 26.42
N ARG A 472 -5.25 27.99 26.80
CA ARG A 472 -5.77 27.43 28.07
C ARG A 472 -6.05 25.94 27.92
N PHE A 473 -6.62 25.52 26.80
CA PHE A 473 -6.82 24.11 26.47
C PHE A 473 -5.51 23.31 26.58
N LEU A 474 -4.41 23.82 26.01
CA LEU A 474 -3.08 23.21 26.08
C LEU A 474 -2.37 23.45 27.42
N GLN A 475 -2.88 24.28 28.31
CA GLN A 475 -2.42 24.36 29.71
C GLN A 475 -3.11 23.29 30.56
N ASP A 476 -4.44 23.26 30.52
CA ASP A 476 -5.30 22.43 31.36
C ASP A 476 -5.29 20.94 30.95
N PHE A 477 -5.13 20.63 29.66
CA PHE A 477 -4.99 19.27 29.15
C PHE A 477 -3.57 18.89 28.74
N SER A 478 -3.34 17.58 28.60
CA SER A 478 -2.10 16.99 28.09
C SER A 478 -2.43 15.86 27.10
N PRO A 479 -3.04 16.16 25.93
CA PRO A 479 -3.26 15.17 24.88
C PRO A 479 -1.96 14.80 24.17
N LEU A 480 -1.99 13.67 23.45
CA LEU A 480 -1.11 13.50 22.28
C LEU A 480 -1.74 14.26 21.12
N ILE A 481 -0.97 15.10 20.43
CA ILE A 481 -1.47 15.92 19.31
C ILE A 481 -0.79 15.42 18.05
N MET A 482 -1.55 15.01 17.04
CA MET A 482 -1.06 14.80 15.67
C MET A 482 -1.39 16.05 14.87
N TYR A 483 -0.45 16.56 14.07
CA TYR A 483 -0.68 17.75 13.26
C TYR A 483 -0.02 17.66 11.88
N GLU A 484 -0.68 18.26 10.89
CA GLU A 484 -0.18 18.39 9.52
C GLU A 484 1.05 19.31 9.48
N VAL A 485 2.00 18.98 8.60
CA VAL A 485 3.16 19.79 8.27
C VAL A 485 3.14 20.07 6.77
N LYS A 486 2.79 21.30 6.40
CA LYS A 486 2.95 21.79 5.03
C LYS A 486 4.40 22.19 4.77
N HIS A 487 4.89 21.78 3.59
CA HIS A 487 6.24 22.06 3.07
C HIS A 487 6.22 23.18 2.00
N ASP A 488 5.30 24.14 2.14
CA ASP A 488 5.22 25.30 1.26
C ASP A 488 6.35 26.32 1.55
N GLU A 489 6.55 27.26 0.63
CA GLU A 489 7.62 28.28 0.74
C GLU A 489 7.49 29.16 2.01
N ASP A 490 6.28 29.24 2.57
CA ASP A 490 5.97 29.93 3.81
C ASP A 490 6.11 28.94 4.99
N THR A 491 7.31 28.88 5.59
CA THR A 491 7.81 27.92 6.63
C THR A 491 6.97 27.71 7.91
N ARG A 492 5.70 28.10 7.93
CA ARG A 492 4.73 28.00 9.02
C ARG A 492 4.62 26.57 9.56
N GLY A 493 4.59 25.56 8.71
CA GLY A 493 4.57 24.14 9.12
C GLY A 493 5.75 23.80 10.03
N GLU A 494 6.98 24.19 9.65
CA GLU A 494 8.17 23.99 10.47
C GLU A 494 8.15 24.80 11.77
N GLN A 495 7.53 25.99 11.76
CA GLN A 495 7.39 26.87 12.92
C GLN A 495 6.42 26.34 14.00
N LEU A 496 5.53 25.39 13.69
CA LEU A 496 4.66 24.76 14.71
C LEU A 496 5.48 24.06 15.79
N ARG A 497 6.61 23.42 15.44
CA ARG A 497 7.48 22.73 16.40
C ARG A 497 7.98 23.67 17.50
N TRP A 498 8.39 24.87 17.12
CA TRP A 498 8.81 25.93 18.04
C TRP A 498 7.64 26.46 18.89
N THR A 499 6.44 26.52 18.30
CA THR A 499 5.22 26.93 19.02
C THR A 499 4.84 25.89 20.08
N PHE A 500 4.88 24.60 19.75
CA PHE A 500 4.67 23.51 20.70
C PHE A 500 5.75 23.47 21.79
N ALA A 501 7.02 23.66 21.43
CA ALA A 501 8.12 23.75 22.40
C ALA A 501 7.92 24.91 23.40
N ALA A 502 7.46 26.08 22.94
CA ALA A 502 7.13 27.21 23.81
C ALA A 502 5.93 26.94 24.76
N LEU A 503 5.10 25.94 24.44
CA LEU A 503 3.98 25.47 25.26
C LEU A 503 4.33 24.25 26.12
N GLY A 504 5.60 23.81 26.11
CA GLY A 504 6.08 22.68 26.92
C GLY A 504 5.81 21.29 26.30
N TYR A 505 5.55 21.22 25.00
CA TYR A 505 5.44 19.99 24.23
C TYR A 505 6.76 19.68 23.51
N GLU A 506 7.17 18.43 23.50
CA GLU A 506 8.21 17.91 22.62
C GLU A 506 7.58 17.37 21.33
N THR A 507 8.33 17.41 20.22
CA THR A 507 7.87 16.90 18.91
C THR A 507 8.50 15.55 18.59
N TYR A 508 7.71 14.69 17.96
CA TYR A 508 8.05 13.33 17.55
C TYR A 508 7.54 13.05 16.13
N ARG A 509 8.19 12.14 15.41
CA ARG A 509 7.70 11.56 14.14
C ARG A 509 7.39 10.08 14.34
N LEU A 510 6.49 9.54 13.52
CA LEU A 510 6.24 8.11 13.44
C LEU A 510 7.34 7.45 12.58
N LEU A 511 7.82 6.26 12.98
CA LEU A 511 8.68 5.45 12.11
C LEU A 511 7.88 4.92 10.92
N GLY A 512 8.52 4.77 9.75
CA GLY A 512 7.86 4.37 8.50
C GLY A 512 7.25 2.97 8.46
N ASP A 513 7.38 2.17 9.52
CA ASP A 513 6.64 0.91 9.71
C ASP A 513 5.38 1.10 10.59
N GLY A 514 5.00 2.35 10.86
CA GLY A 514 3.88 2.75 11.71
C GLY A 514 4.06 2.42 13.20
N SER A 515 5.21 1.89 13.64
CA SER A 515 5.30 1.16 14.92
C SER A 515 5.51 2.02 16.17
N MET A 516 6.25 3.12 16.08
CA MET A 516 6.74 3.86 17.26
C MET A 516 7.05 5.32 16.93
N LEU A 517 6.76 6.22 17.88
CA LEU A 517 7.17 7.62 17.83
C LEU A 517 8.63 7.78 18.27
N VAL A 518 9.38 8.63 17.57
CA VAL A 518 10.77 8.99 17.92
C VAL A 518 10.95 10.51 17.91
N PRO A 519 11.82 11.10 18.76
CA PRO A 519 11.92 12.54 18.90
C PRO A 519 12.48 13.20 17.64
N VAL A 520 12.03 14.42 17.39
CA VAL A 520 12.48 15.29 16.29
C VAL A 520 12.96 16.59 16.91
N ALA A 521 14.18 17.03 16.59
CA ALA A 521 14.67 18.30 17.13
C ALA A 521 13.94 19.48 16.47
N CYS A 522 13.84 20.63 17.16
CA CYS A 522 13.14 21.81 16.62
C CYS A 522 13.88 22.42 15.41
N ASP A 523 15.20 22.23 15.35
CA ASP A 523 16.12 22.63 14.29
C ASP A 523 16.46 21.50 13.29
N GLU A 524 15.89 20.30 13.47
CA GLU A 524 16.05 19.20 12.50
C GLU A 524 15.32 19.54 11.20
N ARG A 525 16.00 19.46 10.06
CA ARG A 525 15.35 19.58 8.75
C ARG A 525 14.39 18.41 8.54
N LEU A 526 13.17 18.69 8.09
CA LEU A 526 12.17 17.66 7.83
C LEU A 526 12.35 17.10 6.41
N ASP A 527 11.93 15.85 6.23
CA ASP A 527 11.76 15.26 4.90
C ASP A 527 10.55 15.91 4.23
N VAL A 528 10.66 16.26 2.94
CA VAL A 528 9.59 16.92 2.15
C VAL A 528 8.35 16.06 1.97
N PHE A 529 8.44 14.75 2.27
CA PHE A 529 7.31 13.81 2.29
C PHE A 529 6.74 13.57 3.70
N GLN A 530 7.26 14.23 4.75
CA GLN A 530 6.75 14.11 6.12
C GLN A 530 5.46 14.93 6.28
N LEU A 531 4.30 14.30 6.07
CA LEU A 531 2.99 14.97 6.16
C LEU A 531 2.55 15.25 7.61
N HIS A 532 2.84 14.34 8.55
CA HIS A 532 2.36 14.45 9.93
C HIS A 532 3.51 14.44 10.96
N LEU A 533 3.33 15.21 12.03
CA LEU A 533 4.16 15.13 13.25
C LEU A 533 3.26 14.99 14.48
N PHE A 534 3.88 14.55 15.58
CA PHE A 534 3.22 14.38 16.87
C PHE A 534 3.84 15.30 17.91
N ALA A 535 3.03 15.91 18.77
CA ALA A 535 3.46 16.70 19.92
C ALA A 535 2.90 16.11 21.22
N ALA A 536 3.75 15.97 22.24
CA ALA A 536 3.34 15.53 23.58
C ALA A 536 4.09 16.27 24.69
N LYS A 537 3.40 16.58 25.79
CA LYS A 537 4.05 16.99 27.05
C LYS A 537 4.80 15.81 27.69
N PRO A 538 5.78 16.07 28.57
CA PRO A 538 6.58 15.02 29.21
C PRO A 538 5.78 13.92 29.93
N ASP A 539 4.61 14.20 30.50
CA ASP A 539 3.80 13.18 31.17
C ASP A 539 3.10 12.22 30.17
N ARG A 540 2.64 12.76 29.03
CA ARG A 540 2.06 11.98 27.92
C ARG A 540 3.15 11.17 27.21
N ALA A 541 4.32 11.78 26.97
CA ALA A 541 5.47 11.10 26.39
C ALA A 541 5.97 9.92 27.26
N GLN A 542 6.03 10.09 28.59
CA GLN A 542 6.38 9.01 29.51
C GLN A 542 5.38 7.85 29.49
N LYS A 543 4.07 8.13 29.40
CA LYS A 543 3.02 7.09 29.25
C LYS A 543 3.20 6.32 27.94
N LEU A 544 3.40 7.02 26.83
CA LEU A 544 3.66 6.42 25.51
C LEU A 544 4.91 5.53 25.52
N ALA A 545 6.00 5.99 26.15
CA ALA A 545 7.23 5.22 26.30
C ALA A 545 7.04 3.97 27.18
N ALA A 546 6.29 4.08 28.28
CA ALA A 546 5.97 2.94 29.14
C ALA A 546 5.10 1.88 28.42
N SER A 547 4.27 2.28 27.44
CA SER A 547 3.52 1.37 26.56
C SER A 547 4.31 0.87 25.34
N GLY A 548 5.56 1.30 25.14
CA GLY A 548 6.37 0.91 23.97
C GLY A 548 5.95 1.59 22.66
N LEU A 549 5.20 2.69 22.74
CA LEU A 549 4.73 3.47 21.59
C LEU A 549 5.64 4.68 21.28
N LEU A 550 6.61 4.99 22.14
CA LEU A 550 7.53 6.12 21.97
C LEU A 550 8.93 5.82 22.52
N ALA A 551 9.97 6.21 21.79
CA ALA A 551 11.33 6.26 22.28
C ALA A 551 11.64 7.66 22.83
N LEU A 552 11.99 7.79 24.12
CA LEU A 552 12.30 9.10 24.73
C LEU A 552 13.63 9.71 24.22
N SER A 553 14.48 8.90 23.58
CA SER A 553 15.68 9.37 22.89
C SER A 553 16.08 8.36 21.81
N ILE A 554 16.64 8.85 20.70
CA ILE A 554 17.39 8.02 19.76
C ILE A 554 18.85 8.08 20.20
N GLY A 555 19.42 6.94 20.55
CA GLY A 555 20.84 6.83 20.86
C GLY A 555 21.69 6.94 19.59
N SER A 556 22.07 8.15 19.20
CA SER A 556 22.95 8.42 18.05
C SER A 556 24.30 8.98 18.51
N PRO A 557 25.34 8.13 18.66
CA PRO A 557 26.71 8.61 18.75
C PRO A 557 27.12 9.11 17.35
N VAL A 558 27.28 10.43 17.22
CA VAL A 558 27.72 11.08 15.99
C VAL A 558 29.05 10.47 15.55
N LEU A 559 29.10 9.98 14.31
CA LEU A 559 30.33 9.46 13.70
C LEU A 559 31.23 10.62 13.27
N ALA A 560 32.54 10.37 13.19
CA ALA A 560 33.45 11.34 12.59
C ALA A 560 33.22 11.43 11.06
N ASP A 561 33.53 12.57 10.44
CA ASP A 561 33.43 12.71 8.97
C ASP A 561 34.25 11.65 8.23
N SER A 562 35.40 11.27 8.79
CA SER A 562 36.24 10.19 8.25
C SER A 562 35.61 8.79 8.30
N GLU A 563 34.58 8.58 9.12
CA GLU A 563 33.78 7.34 9.16
C GLU A 563 32.58 7.42 8.20
N ARG A 564 31.89 8.58 8.13
CA ARG A 564 30.87 8.85 7.08
C ARG A 564 31.48 8.72 5.68
N ALA A 565 32.67 9.30 5.45
CA ALA A 565 33.41 9.20 4.19
C ALA A 565 33.69 7.76 3.76
N LYS A 566 34.10 6.91 4.70
CA LYS A 566 34.34 5.48 4.43
C LYS A 566 33.05 4.74 4.13
N ALA A 567 31.97 5.06 4.85
CA ALA A 567 30.64 4.48 4.59
C ALA A 567 30.08 4.89 3.23
N LEU A 568 30.21 6.16 2.82
CA LEU A 568 29.75 6.59 1.51
C LEU A 568 30.55 5.92 0.39
N ALA A 569 31.88 5.92 0.49
CA ALA A 569 32.73 5.21 -0.48
C ALA A 569 32.41 3.71 -0.55
N ALA A 570 32.07 3.10 0.59
CA ALA A 570 31.60 1.72 0.67
C ALA A 570 30.24 1.49 -0.03
N MET A 571 29.30 2.44 0.11
CA MET A 571 27.99 2.41 -0.53
C MET A 571 28.12 2.63 -2.04
N LEU A 572 28.84 3.66 -2.49
CA LEU A 572 29.06 3.99 -3.91
C LEU A 572 29.82 2.87 -4.67
N ASN A 573 30.61 2.06 -3.97
CA ASN A 573 31.23 0.86 -4.53
C ASN A 573 30.26 -0.33 -4.74
N GLN A 574 29.02 -0.27 -4.23
CA GLN A 574 28.04 -1.32 -4.47
C GLN A 574 27.53 -1.29 -5.92
N PRO A 575 27.21 -2.44 -6.54
CA PRO A 575 26.77 -2.49 -7.93
C PRO A 575 25.55 -1.60 -8.24
N TYR A 576 24.61 -1.50 -7.30
CA TYR A 576 23.39 -0.69 -7.41
C TYR A 576 23.63 0.81 -7.25
N ALA A 577 24.72 1.22 -6.60
CA ALA A 577 24.95 2.62 -6.24
C ALA A 577 25.52 3.46 -7.39
N ARG A 578 25.95 2.82 -8.49
CA ARG A 578 26.50 3.48 -9.69
C ARG A 578 25.52 4.42 -10.40
N SER A 579 24.24 4.34 -10.07
CA SER A 579 23.18 5.21 -10.61
C SER A 579 22.99 6.51 -9.82
N PHE A 580 23.69 6.70 -8.71
CA PHE A 580 23.53 7.85 -7.82
C PHE A 580 24.79 8.73 -7.83
N GLU A 581 24.65 9.98 -8.28
CA GLU A 581 25.69 11.02 -8.18
C GLU A 581 25.55 11.70 -6.80
N ILE A 582 26.20 11.15 -5.77
CA ILE A 582 26.14 11.67 -4.38
C ILE A 582 27.55 11.92 -3.85
N SER A 583 27.85 13.16 -3.45
CA SER A 583 29.04 13.56 -2.69
C SER A 583 28.84 13.42 -1.17
N LEU A 584 29.93 13.51 -0.41
CA LEU A 584 29.85 13.70 1.04
C LEU A 584 29.23 15.04 1.42
N ASP A 585 29.43 16.06 0.58
CA ASP A 585 28.90 17.40 0.79
C ASP A 585 27.37 17.45 0.65
N ASP A 586 26.78 16.44 -0.02
CA ASP A 586 25.32 16.28 -0.18
C ASP A 586 24.67 15.51 0.99
N ILE A 587 25.47 14.95 1.90
CA ILE A 587 24.99 14.14 3.03
C ILE A 587 25.08 14.97 4.31
N GLU A 588 23.97 15.64 4.64
CA GLU A 588 23.81 16.31 5.93
C GLU A 588 24.09 15.32 7.09
N PRO A 589 24.97 15.67 8.06
CA PRO A 589 25.26 14.81 9.21
C PRO A 589 24.02 14.60 10.09
N CYS A 590 23.38 13.44 9.95
CA CYS A 590 22.12 13.15 10.64
C CYS A 590 22.11 11.73 11.23
N PRO A 591 21.15 11.40 12.13
CA PRO A 591 20.99 10.06 12.67
C PRO A 591 20.89 8.96 11.61
N PHE A 592 20.28 9.25 10.44
CA PHE A 592 20.14 8.30 9.34
C PHE A 592 21.45 8.08 8.57
N SER A 593 22.23 9.14 8.27
CA SER A 593 23.54 8.99 7.63
C SER A 593 24.50 8.17 8.48
N ASP A 594 24.46 8.37 9.81
CA ASP A 594 25.29 7.64 10.76
C ASP A 594 24.78 6.20 11.01
N ALA A 595 23.46 5.96 10.93
CA ALA A 595 22.89 4.61 10.96
C ALA A 595 23.26 3.81 9.70
N LEU A 596 23.14 4.43 8.51
CA LEU A 596 23.60 3.86 7.24
C LEU A 596 25.09 3.57 7.26
N ALA A 597 25.90 4.47 7.82
CA ALA A 597 27.33 4.27 7.98
C ALA A 597 27.68 3.13 8.97
N ARG A 598 26.88 2.93 10.01
CA ARG A 598 26.99 1.76 10.90
C ARG A 598 26.62 0.46 10.20
N LEU A 599 25.58 0.46 9.36
CA LEU A 599 25.21 -0.70 8.53
C LEU A 599 26.32 -1.07 7.56
N CYS A 600 26.91 -0.08 6.87
CA CYS A 600 28.09 -0.29 6.02
C CYS A 600 29.28 -0.86 6.84
N ARG A 601 29.55 -0.31 8.03
CA ARG A 601 30.61 -0.77 8.94
C ARG A 601 30.43 -2.20 9.43
N GLN A 602 29.19 -2.63 9.66
CA GLN A 602 28.88 -4.00 10.11
C GLN A 602 28.88 -5.02 8.96
N SER A 603 28.58 -4.58 7.74
CA SER A 603 28.33 -5.48 6.59
C SER A 603 29.55 -5.69 5.69
N LEU A 604 30.63 -4.91 5.84
CA LEU A 604 31.74 -4.89 4.89
C LEU A 604 33.06 -5.47 5.46
N PRO A 605 33.65 -6.49 4.80
CA PRO A 605 34.95 -7.02 5.17
C PRO A 605 36.06 -5.94 5.12
N GLY A 606 36.87 -5.86 6.17
CA GLY A 606 38.06 -5.00 6.22
C GLY A 606 37.94 -3.72 7.06
N TRP A 607 36.78 -3.40 7.64
CA TRP A 607 36.65 -2.25 8.54
C TRP A 607 37.34 -2.52 9.91
N PRO A 608 38.12 -1.58 10.48
CA PRO A 608 38.68 -1.74 11.83
C PRO A 608 37.56 -1.84 12.89
N GLY A 609 37.37 -3.05 13.43
CA GLY A 609 36.31 -3.40 14.38
C GLY A 609 35.20 -4.30 13.80
N ALA A 610 35.23 -4.64 12.51
CA ALA A 610 34.38 -5.68 11.94
C ALA A 610 34.82 -7.07 12.48
N GLY A 611 34.21 -7.49 13.60
CA GLY A 611 34.47 -8.80 14.22
C GLY A 611 34.17 -8.93 15.71
N THR A 612 34.01 -7.83 16.46
CA THR A 612 33.88 -7.87 17.94
C THR A 612 32.50 -7.54 18.51
N ALA A 613 31.63 -6.82 17.78
CA ALA A 613 30.39 -6.28 18.35
C ALA A 613 29.25 -7.29 18.62
N LEU A 614 29.34 -8.54 18.10
CA LEU A 614 28.28 -9.55 18.22
C LEU A 614 28.50 -10.61 19.32
N ARG A 615 29.55 -10.49 20.16
CA ARG A 615 29.81 -11.45 21.25
C ARG A 615 29.47 -10.95 22.66
N ASP A 616 29.40 -9.64 22.89
CA ASP A 616 29.24 -9.08 24.24
C ASP A 616 27.83 -8.57 24.58
N ALA A 617 26.87 -8.64 23.65
CA ALA A 617 25.45 -8.33 23.91
C ALA A 617 24.68 -9.52 24.54
N GLY A 618 25.38 -10.41 25.26
CA GLY A 618 24.95 -11.80 25.47
C GLY A 618 25.02 -12.35 26.91
N SER A 619 25.09 -11.53 27.96
CA SER A 619 24.91 -12.02 29.35
C SER A 619 24.67 -10.88 30.36
N GLY A 620 23.50 -10.23 30.31
CA GLY A 620 23.24 -9.03 31.12
C GLY A 620 21.79 -8.78 31.57
N LEU A 621 20.88 -9.75 31.47
CA LEU A 621 19.54 -9.60 32.07
C LEU A 621 19.64 -9.76 33.60
N PRO A 622 19.29 -8.75 34.41
CA PRO A 622 19.19 -8.93 35.86
C PRO A 622 18.04 -9.88 36.16
N ARG A 623 18.35 -11.05 36.73
CA ARG A 623 17.33 -11.98 37.22
C ARG A 623 16.45 -11.28 38.27
N PRO A 624 15.13 -11.52 38.30
CA PRO A 624 14.26 -10.93 39.31
C PRO A 624 14.61 -11.48 40.69
N GLN A 625 15.33 -10.70 41.49
CA GLN A 625 15.56 -11.03 42.89
C GLN A 625 14.29 -10.79 43.71
N ARG A 626 14.00 -11.75 44.59
CA ARG A 626 12.81 -11.78 45.44
C ARG A 626 12.70 -10.53 46.31
N VAL A 627 11.47 -10.04 46.46
CA VAL A 627 11.07 -9.14 47.54
C VAL A 627 11.45 -9.76 48.89
N LEU A 628 12.35 -9.12 49.64
CA LEU A 628 12.53 -9.33 51.07
C LEU A 628 12.63 -7.98 51.80
N ARG A 629 12.01 -7.93 52.98
CA ARG A 629 11.79 -6.73 53.80
C ARG A 629 13.09 -6.27 54.48
N GLY A 630 13.26 -4.97 54.75
CA GLY A 630 14.26 -4.55 55.75
C GLY A 630 14.67 -3.08 55.87
N GLN A 631 13.88 -2.28 56.59
CA GLN A 631 14.30 -1.24 57.55
C GLN A 631 15.09 0.03 57.11
N CYS A 632 14.96 1.05 57.96
CA CYS A 632 15.23 2.47 57.72
C CYS A 632 16.63 2.97 58.16
N GLN A 633 17.03 4.13 57.59
CA GLN A 633 17.75 5.26 58.24
C GLN A 633 19.26 5.07 58.66
N PRO A 634 20.01 6.16 58.98
CA PRO A 634 20.27 7.38 58.20
C PRO A 634 21.75 7.89 58.34
N CYS A 635 22.07 9.10 57.82
CA CYS A 635 23.06 10.12 58.30
C CYS A 635 23.85 10.80 57.14
N ARG A 636 23.76 12.14 56.98
CA ARG A 636 24.71 13.21 57.46
C ARG A 636 26.09 13.17 56.78
N SER A 637 26.74 14.27 56.37
CA SER A 637 26.50 15.73 56.48
C SER A 637 27.56 16.51 55.67
N GLY A 638 27.32 17.76 55.25
CA GLY A 638 28.42 18.69 54.88
C GLY A 638 28.13 19.78 53.84
N ASP A 639 27.61 20.92 54.30
CA ASP A 639 27.75 22.27 53.67
C ASP A 639 29.05 22.92 54.23
N PRO A 640 29.59 24.11 53.80
CA PRO A 640 29.13 25.06 52.79
C PRO A 640 30.23 25.69 51.87
N GLY A 641 29.83 26.58 50.92
CA GLY A 641 30.66 27.77 50.61
C GLY A 641 30.61 28.41 49.20
N GLN A 642 29.79 29.46 49.03
CA GLN A 642 30.02 30.76 48.31
C GLN A 642 30.90 30.84 47.03
N GLY A 643 30.61 31.61 45.96
CA GLY A 643 29.50 32.53 45.62
C GLY A 643 29.96 33.73 44.73
N ARG A 644 29.03 34.37 43.99
CA ARG A 644 29.13 35.70 43.26
C ARG A 644 29.96 35.73 41.93
N GLN A 645 29.77 36.64 40.94
CA GLN A 645 28.61 37.45 40.40
C GLN A 645 28.94 38.02 38.97
N ARG A 646 27.93 38.60 38.28
CA ARG A 646 27.89 39.27 36.93
C ARG A 646 28.60 40.67 36.85
N PRO A 647 28.65 41.50 35.75
CA PRO A 647 27.93 41.57 34.41
C PRO A 647 28.86 41.87 33.17
N GLY A 648 28.45 42.28 31.94
CA GLY A 648 27.15 42.26 31.19
C GLY A 648 26.72 43.54 30.38
N ILE A 649 26.27 43.38 29.09
CA ILE A 649 25.41 44.28 28.24
C ILE A 649 26.07 45.55 27.59
N PRO A 650 25.72 46.09 26.36
CA PRO A 650 25.25 45.59 25.02
C PRO A 650 26.21 46.11 23.86
N PRO A 651 25.84 46.77 22.69
CA PRO A 651 24.73 46.68 21.69
C PRO A 651 25.12 46.73 20.15
N ASP A 652 24.09 46.65 19.27
CA ASP A 652 23.80 47.47 18.05
C ASP A 652 24.26 47.20 16.57
N LYS A 653 23.23 47.20 15.66
CA LYS A 653 23.08 47.83 14.30
C LYS A 653 23.12 47.07 12.94
N HIS A 654 21.91 46.86 12.40
CA HIS A 654 21.32 47.31 11.09
C HIS A 654 22.07 47.26 9.72
N CYS A 655 21.44 46.62 8.70
CA CYS A 655 20.92 47.16 7.39
C CYS A 655 20.98 46.16 6.20
N GLY A 656 19.96 46.16 5.31
CA GLY A 656 19.94 45.51 3.96
C GLY A 656 20.22 46.52 2.81
N PRO A 657 19.73 46.38 1.55
CA PRO A 657 18.84 45.35 0.95
C PRO A 657 19.24 44.83 -0.49
N GLU A 658 18.29 44.15 -1.16
CA GLU A 658 18.15 43.59 -2.54
C GLU A 658 18.43 44.52 -3.78
N PRO A 659 18.35 44.12 -5.11
CA PRO A 659 17.36 43.18 -5.77
C PRO A 659 17.78 42.38 -7.07
N GLY A 660 16.84 41.61 -7.69
CA GLY A 660 16.91 41.15 -9.11
C GLY A 660 15.87 40.08 -9.56
N CYS A 661 15.21 40.22 -10.73
CA CYS A 661 13.99 39.47 -11.13
C CYS A 661 13.91 39.16 -12.66
N ALA A 662 13.19 38.09 -13.10
CA ALA A 662 12.59 37.96 -14.46
C ALA A 662 11.49 36.87 -14.60
N ASP A 663 10.50 37.12 -15.48
CA ASP A 663 9.16 36.49 -15.68
C ASP A 663 9.05 35.64 -16.99
N VAL A 664 7.94 34.90 -17.23
CA VAL A 664 7.26 34.57 -18.54
C VAL A 664 6.10 33.54 -18.39
N ARG A 665 5.07 33.58 -19.27
CA ARG A 665 3.65 33.15 -19.04
C ARG A 665 3.00 32.21 -20.09
N ASN A 666 1.86 31.58 -19.71
CA ASN A 666 0.60 31.23 -20.43
C ASN A 666 0.54 30.49 -21.80
N CYS A 667 -0.46 29.57 -21.97
CA CYS A 667 -1.68 29.78 -22.82
C CYS A 667 -2.65 28.54 -23.00
N ASP A 668 -3.95 28.80 -22.80
CA ASP A 668 -5.19 28.43 -23.55
C ASP A 668 -5.76 26.99 -23.82
N ARG A 669 -7.12 26.93 -23.74
CA ARG A 669 -8.05 25.89 -24.25
C ARG A 669 -8.71 26.33 -25.60
N PRO A 670 -9.49 25.48 -26.31
CA PRO A 670 -10.97 25.66 -26.26
C PRO A 670 -11.84 24.38 -26.47
N SER A 671 -13.17 24.55 -26.36
CA SER A 671 -14.27 23.57 -26.41
C SER A 671 -15.02 23.50 -27.76
N ILE A 672 -16.01 22.58 -27.94
CA ILE A 672 -17.26 22.79 -28.73
C ILE A 672 -18.34 21.68 -28.54
N LEU A 673 -19.61 22.09 -28.77
CA LEU A 673 -20.94 21.54 -28.39
C LEU A 673 -21.60 20.44 -29.27
N SER A 674 -22.65 19.81 -28.69
CA SER A 674 -23.94 19.33 -29.29
C SER A 674 -23.97 18.08 -30.20
N GLY A 675 -25.06 17.28 -30.28
CA GLY A 675 -26.31 17.23 -29.49
C GLY A 675 -27.42 16.34 -30.10
N VAL A 676 -28.48 16.05 -29.31
CA VAL A 676 -29.86 15.63 -29.70
C VAL A 676 -30.09 14.29 -30.45
N ALA A 677 -30.82 13.35 -29.81
CA ALA A 677 -32.14 12.83 -30.28
C ALA A 677 -32.63 11.59 -29.49
N THR A 678 -33.90 11.59 -29.06
CA THR A 678 -34.57 10.48 -28.35
C THR A 678 -35.41 9.61 -29.29
N LEU A 679 -35.55 8.31 -28.99
CA LEU A 679 -36.71 7.51 -29.44
C LEU A 679 -37.03 6.35 -28.48
N ARG A 680 -38.32 6.13 -28.23
CA ARG A 680 -38.87 5.16 -27.26
C ARG A 680 -39.18 3.81 -27.89
N ASN A 681 -38.98 2.72 -27.14
CA ASN A 681 -39.94 1.61 -26.89
C ASN A 681 -39.16 0.36 -26.41
N SER A 682 -39.69 -0.61 -25.67
CA SER A 682 -40.82 -0.79 -24.73
C SER A 682 -40.95 -2.32 -24.58
N ARG A 683 -41.32 -2.82 -23.39
CA ARG A 683 -41.69 -4.23 -23.09
C ARG A 683 -40.52 -5.26 -23.08
N SER A 684 -40.58 -6.38 -22.35
CA SER A 684 -41.27 -6.70 -21.08
C SER A 684 -40.92 -8.11 -20.57
N ARG A 685 -40.86 -8.26 -19.23
CA ARG A 685 -41.42 -9.38 -18.43
C ARG A 685 -40.69 -10.75 -18.26
N ARG A 686 -40.73 -11.17 -16.97
CA ARG A 686 -40.58 -12.52 -16.33
C ARG A 686 -39.14 -13.05 -16.19
N HIS A 687 -38.60 -13.38 -15.01
CA HIS A 687 -39.06 -14.08 -13.78
C HIS A 687 -39.26 -15.61 -13.91
N ALA A 688 -38.26 -16.37 -13.44
CA ALA A 688 -38.34 -17.55 -12.56
C ALA A 688 -36.89 -18.00 -12.19
N GLY A 689 -36.56 -18.58 -11.03
CA GLY A 689 -37.37 -18.72 -9.82
C GLY A 689 -37.36 -20.08 -9.10
N SER A 690 -36.20 -20.70 -8.81
CA SER A 690 -36.04 -21.72 -7.72
C SER A 690 -34.54 -21.99 -7.48
N LEU A 691 -33.94 -21.93 -6.28
CA LEU A 691 -34.18 -22.66 -5.01
C LEU A 691 -33.94 -24.18 -5.07
N VAL A 692 -32.91 -24.68 -4.37
CA VAL A 692 -32.97 -25.58 -3.18
C VAL A 692 -31.67 -26.41 -3.01
N GLN A 693 -31.06 -26.34 -1.81
CA GLN A 693 -30.09 -27.28 -1.17
C GLN A 693 -28.77 -27.66 -1.91
N GLY A 694 -27.65 -27.92 -1.24
CA GLY A 694 -27.37 -27.93 0.20
C GLY A 694 -26.54 -29.15 0.61
N CYS A 695 -25.21 -29.01 0.68
CA CYS A 695 -24.32 -30.07 1.16
C CYS A 695 -23.13 -29.47 1.95
N ARG A 696 -22.74 -30.10 3.07
CA ARG A 696 -21.65 -29.67 3.96
C ARG A 696 -20.50 -30.69 3.92
N ILE A 697 -19.28 -30.27 3.58
CA ILE A 697 -18.03 -30.99 3.91
C ILE A 697 -16.99 -29.96 4.42
N ARG A 698 -16.02 -30.43 5.22
CA ARG A 698 -15.08 -29.65 6.05
C ARG A 698 -13.95 -28.95 5.29
N ALA A 699 -13.34 -27.97 5.98
CA ALA A 699 -12.27 -27.11 5.50
C ALA A 699 -10.90 -27.78 5.34
N VAL A 700 -10.15 -27.31 4.34
CA VAL A 700 -8.69 -27.20 4.30
C VAL A 700 -8.38 -25.80 3.77
N GLY A 701 -7.39 -25.12 4.35
CA GLY A 701 -7.20 -23.68 4.16
C GLY A 701 -6.47 -23.31 2.87
N THR A 702 -7.22 -22.80 1.89
CA THR A 702 -6.69 -21.81 0.94
C THR A 702 -6.91 -20.42 1.53
N GLN A 703 -5.84 -19.72 1.94
CA GLN A 703 -5.92 -18.26 2.17
C GLN A 703 -5.87 -17.53 0.83
N SER A 704 -6.85 -17.79 -0.02
CA SER A 704 -7.36 -16.76 -0.91
C SER A 704 -7.96 -15.68 -0.02
N HIS A 705 -7.42 -14.45 -0.06
CA HIS A 705 -8.14 -13.30 0.50
C HIS A 705 -9.54 -13.29 -0.13
N PRO A 706 -10.62 -13.33 0.67
CA PRO A 706 -11.93 -13.14 0.11
C PRO A 706 -12.00 -11.68 -0.32
N PHE A 707 -11.94 -11.42 -1.63
CA PHE A 707 -12.46 -10.18 -2.17
C PHE A 707 -13.94 -10.11 -1.78
N VAL A 708 -14.22 -9.38 -0.72
CA VAL A 708 -15.58 -9.02 -0.34
C VAL A 708 -16.07 -8.11 -1.45
N ALA A 709 -17.10 -8.53 -2.17
CA ALA A 709 -17.68 -7.71 -3.21
C ALA A 709 -18.27 -6.45 -2.57
N VAL A 710 -17.55 -5.32 -2.65
CA VAL A 710 -17.97 -4.01 -2.13
C VAL A 710 -19.41 -3.76 -2.58
N ARG A 711 -20.33 -3.65 -1.63
CA ARG A 711 -21.77 -3.55 -1.91
C ARG A 711 -22.17 -2.12 -2.23
N ILE A 712 -21.66 -1.63 -3.35
CA ILE A 712 -21.94 -0.29 -3.86
C ILE A 712 -23.45 -0.13 -4.07
N ARG A 713 -24.05 0.80 -3.30
CA ARG A 713 -25.43 1.26 -3.47
C ARG A 713 -25.41 2.76 -3.72
N HIS A 714 -26.19 3.17 -4.71
CA HIS A 714 -26.41 4.57 -5.04
C HIS A 714 -27.82 4.97 -4.63
N VAL A 715 -27.94 6.14 -4.01
CA VAL A 715 -29.20 6.68 -3.50
C VAL A 715 -29.42 8.05 -4.16
N PRO A 716 -30.37 8.20 -5.09
CA PRO A 716 -30.67 9.50 -5.65
C PRO A 716 -31.34 10.39 -4.60
N ALA A 717 -30.96 11.67 -4.56
CA ALA A 717 -31.45 12.65 -3.60
C ALA A 717 -32.99 12.71 -3.57
N ARG A 718 -33.59 12.53 -2.39
CA ARG A 718 -35.03 12.66 -2.20
C ARG A 718 -35.41 14.12 -1.94
N GLY A 719 -36.17 14.71 -2.85
CA GLY A 719 -36.92 15.93 -2.57
C GLY A 719 -37.89 15.71 -1.40
N ALA A 720 -38.06 16.75 -0.56
CA ALA A 720 -38.88 16.67 0.64
C ALA A 720 -40.37 16.50 0.30
N GLU A 721 -40.95 15.34 0.64
CA GLU A 721 -42.41 15.18 0.73
C GLU A 721 -42.88 15.38 2.18
N VAL A 722 -43.71 16.41 2.34
CA VAL A 722 -44.34 16.79 3.61
C VAL A 722 -45.36 15.73 4.03
N ALA A 723 -45.39 15.43 5.33
CA ALA A 723 -46.26 14.43 5.92
C ALA A 723 -47.76 14.63 5.62
N MET A 724 -48.44 13.51 5.29
CA MET A 724 -49.85 13.34 5.66
C MET A 724 -50.08 11.97 6.31
N ARG A 725 -50.80 12.01 7.44
CA ARG A 725 -51.15 10.84 8.26
C ARG A 725 -52.20 9.96 7.58
N ARG A 726 -52.07 8.65 7.70
CA ARG A 726 -53.07 7.80 8.39
C ARG A 726 -52.51 6.42 8.74
#